data_AF-A0A7V2QKI4-F1
#
_entry.id   AF-A0A7V2QKI4-F1
#
_cell.length_a   1.000
_cell.length_b   1.000
_cell.length_c   1.000
_cell.angle_alpha   90.00
_cell.angle_beta   90.00
_cell.angle_gamma   90.00
#
_symmetry.space_group_name_H-M   'P 1'
#
loop_
_entity.id
_entity.type
_entity.pdbx_description
1 polymer ?
#
loop_
_entity_poly.entity_id
_entity_poly.type
_entity_poly.pdbx_seq_one_letter_code
_entity_poly.pdbx_strand_id
1 'polypeptide(L)'
;MKGFNLVNARTVDEAVKLLKGYKGKAKLIAGGTELLGELKDRALPAYPEALINIKTIPDMGYIREEAGVLKIGALTKLREMQTSPVVKEKYKILAQAALSVASPQIRNMGTVGGNLCQDVRCWYYRYPHQVGGRIMCHLKGGKGCYALNGENQYHSIFGGSRAASPPCSLACPGNVDIPSYLSKVREGDLREATEILLDSNPMPSITGRVCPHSCEQECNRGDFDEPVSVRDVERFMGDYILEHANEIIKSPEKKTGQKVAIVGSGPAGLTAAYYLAKRGHAVTVFEASPKIGGMMRLVIPDYRLPKDVLDAEIEKILRIGVEAKVNTDVQSIDDLFQQGYDAVFLALGAHSSTKMRIKGESLSSVMDGMSFLSAVNLGERVNLGDRVAVIGGGNTAIDSARVALRLGAKEVTIVYRRTRAEMPASGDEVEEALSEGIKVVFLATPTEIKRAKGQLELVCTRMELGEPDASGRRQPVPVARSEFSEYFDSVIAAVGQTPDIPGQFGLRVRRQKTLQVDPDTQATDRQGVWAGGDVVTGSATVISAIAAGKRAAASIDRYLTGAEAATKDKATGQTFLKFNNEYLKKTSKAKAPTVPLSDRSLDVEDTFGLGLTEMETEANRCFNCSCLAVNTSDIGVVLVALEAKVKIAGPEGIRIIPINDFFGSLGNVLGTEEVVTEIQVTRPPEKAKQAFLKFRLREAVDFAIVSVASVIDSSDGVCQDARIALGAVAPAPVRAAAAEQAVKGKAIDVATAEAASAAAVAGAIPLSENAYKVEIARALVKRALLS
;
A
#
# COMPACT_ATOMS: atom_id res chain seq x y z
N MET A 1 30.84 -12.50 10.93
CA MET A 1 30.34 -12.02 9.61
C MET A 1 30.09 -13.23 8.72
N LYS A 2 29.14 -13.20 7.78
CA LYS A 2 29.06 -14.25 6.75
C LYS A 2 30.16 -13.98 5.71
N GLY A 3 30.56 -15.01 4.97
CA GLY A 3 31.51 -14.85 3.88
C GLY A 3 30.94 -13.98 2.76
N PHE A 4 31.79 -13.19 2.11
CA PHE A 4 31.48 -12.39 0.93
C PHE A 4 32.73 -12.28 0.05
N ASN A 5 32.55 -12.04 -1.24
CA ASN A 5 33.64 -11.75 -2.16
C ASN A 5 34.04 -10.27 -2.04
N LEU A 6 35.33 -9.97 -1.89
CA LEU A 6 35.82 -8.59 -1.95
C LEU A 6 36.46 -8.36 -3.33
N VAL A 7 35.90 -7.42 -4.10
CA VAL A 7 36.35 -7.12 -5.46
C VAL A 7 36.81 -5.66 -5.53
N ASN A 8 37.98 -5.40 -6.12
CA ASN A 8 38.49 -4.04 -6.32
C ASN A 8 38.11 -3.54 -7.71
N ALA A 9 37.27 -2.51 -7.79
CA ALA A 9 36.96 -1.84 -9.04
C ALA A 9 38.08 -0.85 -9.39
N ARG A 10 38.50 -0.81 -10.66
CA ARG A 10 39.53 0.10 -11.17
C ARG A 10 38.93 1.32 -11.87
N THR A 11 37.67 1.24 -12.30
CA THR A 11 36.92 2.33 -12.92
C THR A 11 35.49 2.40 -12.38
N VAL A 12 34.82 3.53 -12.57
CA VAL A 12 33.39 3.68 -12.23
C VAL A 12 32.53 2.72 -13.05
N ASP A 13 32.81 2.59 -14.35
CA ASP A 13 32.09 1.67 -15.24
C ASP A 13 32.24 0.21 -14.81
N GLU A 14 33.42 -0.18 -14.34
CA GLU A 14 33.65 -1.52 -13.77
C GLU A 14 32.84 -1.71 -12.49
N ALA A 15 32.78 -0.71 -11.60
CA ALA A 15 31.96 -0.79 -10.40
C ALA A 15 30.46 -0.95 -10.73
N VAL A 16 29.94 -0.18 -11.68
CA VAL A 16 28.55 -0.29 -12.17
C VAL A 16 28.29 -1.67 -12.79
N LYS A 17 29.20 -2.18 -13.64
CA LYS A 17 29.09 -3.52 -14.23
C LYS A 17 29.08 -4.62 -13.17
N LEU A 18 29.93 -4.51 -12.14
CA LEU A 18 29.96 -5.46 -11.04
C LEU A 18 28.66 -5.42 -10.24
N LEU A 19 28.15 -4.24 -9.88
CA LEU A 19 26.86 -4.10 -9.17
C LEU A 19 25.72 -4.76 -9.96
N LYS A 20 25.65 -4.49 -11.27
CA LYS A 20 24.68 -5.11 -12.19
C LYS A 20 24.82 -6.63 -12.23
N GLY A 21 26.05 -7.14 -12.31
CA GLY A 21 26.34 -8.58 -12.31
C GLY A 21 25.83 -9.30 -11.06
N TYR A 22 25.89 -8.64 -9.89
CA TYR A 22 25.37 -9.18 -8.62
C TYR A 22 23.87 -8.94 -8.41
N LYS A 23 23.15 -8.27 -9.32
CA LYS A 23 21.68 -8.10 -9.28
C LYS A 23 21.15 -7.64 -7.92
N GLY A 24 21.77 -6.61 -7.34
CA GLY A 24 21.40 -6.05 -6.05
C GLY A 24 21.94 -6.78 -4.81
N LYS A 25 22.76 -7.82 -4.99
CA LYS A 25 23.39 -8.58 -3.90
C LYS A 25 24.81 -8.13 -3.57
N ALA A 26 25.28 -7.04 -4.16
CA ALA A 26 26.56 -6.42 -3.82
C ALA A 26 26.36 -5.08 -3.12
N LYS A 27 27.34 -4.68 -2.30
CA LYS A 27 27.41 -3.35 -1.67
C LYS A 27 28.74 -2.70 -1.99
N LEU A 28 28.74 -1.38 -2.21
CA LEU A 28 29.98 -0.62 -2.37
C LEU A 28 30.67 -0.42 -1.02
N ILE A 29 32.00 -0.46 -1.02
CA ILE A 29 32.81 -0.08 0.14
C ILE A 29 33.82 1.01 -0.26
N ALA A 30 33.70 2.15 0.39
CA ALA A 30 34.70 3.23 0.39
C ALA A 30 35.45 3.22 1.73
N GLY A 31 35.11 4.13 2.65
CA GLY A 31 35.67 4.17 4.00
C GLY A 31 35.29 2.97 4.87
N GLY A 32 34.13 2.37 4.65
CA GLY A 32 33.71 1.10 5.25
C GLY A 32 33.32 1.12 6.74
N THR A 33 33.32 2.28 7.40
CA THR A 33 33.12 2.40 8.84
C THR A 33 31.72 1.98 9.30
N GLU A 34 30.68 2.38 8.56
CA GLU A 34 29.30 1.98 8.85
C GLU A 34 28.98 0.57 8.37
N LEU A 35 29.23 0.30 7.09
CA LEU A 35 28.91 -0.99 6.46
C LEU A 35 29.53 -2.18 7.20
N LEU A 36 30.79 -2.08 7.64
CA LEU A 36 31.42 -3.16 8.40
C LEU A 36 30.75 -3.39 9.76
N GLY A 37 30.25 -2.33 10.41
CA GLY A 37 29.44 -2.45 11.63
C GLY A 37 28.14 -3.19 11.37
N GLU A 38 27.40 -2.81 10.33
CA GLU A 38 26.14 -3.46 9.94
C GLU A 38 26.33 -4.94 9.58
N LEU A 39 27.43 -5.27 8.89
CA LEU A 39 27.79 -6.64 8.55
C LEU A 39 28.19 -7.47 9.77
N LYS A 40 28.88 -6.86 10.74
CA LYS A 40 29.26 -7.49 12.00
C LYS A 40 28.04 -7.78 12.85
N ASP A 41 27.16 -6.79 13.00
CA ASP A 41 25.97 -6.85 13.84
C ASP A 41 24.80 -7.56 13.15
N ARG A 42 24.96 -7.91 11.87
CA ARG A 42 23.97 -8.56 11.01
C ARG A 42 22.68 -7.74 10.89
N ALA A 43 22.82 -6.41 10.85
CA ALA A 43 21.69 -5.48 10.80
C ALA A 43 20.95 -5.54 9.45
N LEU A 44 21.67 -5.80 8.36
CA LEU A 44 21.10 -5.84 7.01
C LEU A 44 20.09 -7.01 6.84
N PRO A 45 18.93 -6.77 6.22
CA PRO A 45 17.94 -7.82 5.97
C PRO A 45 18.47 -8.91 5.03
N ALA A 46 19.23 -8.50 4.01
CA ALA A 46 19.95 -9.38 3.09
C ALA A 46 21.45 -9.15 3.22
N TYR A 47 22.21 -10.23 3.44
CA TYR A 47 23.66 -10.16 3.53
C TYR A 47 24.27 -10.11 2.12
N PRO A 48 25.19 -9.18 1.82
CA PRO A 48 25.76 -9.10 0.48
C PRO A 48 26.62 -10.33 0.16
N GLU A 49 26.53 -10.79 -1.10
CA GLU A 49 27.41 -11.81 -1.66
C GLU A 49 28.78 -11.23 -2.03
N ALA A 50 28.84 -9.92 -2.30
CA ALA A 50 30.09 -9.22 -2.60
C ALA A 50 30.14 -7.79 -2.05
N LEU A 51 31.36 -7.36 -1.70
CA LEU A 51 31.72 -5.98 -1.46
C LEU A 51 32.61 -5.48 -2.60
N ILE A 52 32.19 -4.40 -3.25
CA ILE A 52 32.93 -3.77 -4.33
C ILE A 52 33.68 -2.58 -3.75
N ASN A 53 34.98 -2.74 -3.59
CA ASN A 53 35.86 -1.68 -3.11
C ASN A 53 36.12 -0.68 -4.24
N ILE A 54 35.66 0.55 -4.02
CA ILE A 54 35.83 1.65 -4.98
C ILE A 54 37.02 2.55 -4.64
N LYS A 55 37.71 2.34 -3.51
CA LYS A 55 38.91 3.10 -3.13
C LYS A 55 40.06 2.98 -4.13
N THR A 56 40.05 1.94 -4.95
CA THR A 56 41.06 1.65 -5.95
C THR A 56 40.84 2.38 -7.27
N ILE A 57 39.70 3.08 -7.43
CA ILE A 57 39.43 3.89 -8.61
C ILE A 57 40.25 5.20 -8.50
N PRO A 58 41.13 5.50 -9.47
CA PRO A 58 41.90 6.74 -9.46
C PRO A 58 40.99 7.96 -9.63
N ASP A 59 41.46 9.12 -9.18
CA ASP A 59 40.82 10.43 -9.41
C ASP A 59 39.37 10.57 -8.93
N MET A 60 38.90 9.73 -7.99
CA MET A 60 37.60 9.89 -7.35
C MET A 60 37.65 10.67 -6.03
N GLY A 61 38.84 11.00 -5.53
CA GLY A 61 39.07 11.85 -4.35
C GLY A 61 39.80 13.12 -4.73
N TYR A 62 39.09 14.23 -4.81
CA TYR A 62 39.63 15.55 -5.16
C TYR A 62 38.73 16.68 -4.66
N ILE A 63 39.31 17.88 -4.60
CA ILE A 63 38.60 19.14 -4.37
C ILE A 63 39.13 20.12 -5.42
N ARG A 64 38.28 20.59 -6.32
CA ARG A 64 38.63 21.52 -7.41
C ARG A 64 37.57 22.60 -7.53
N GLU A 65 37.97 23.83 -7.77
CA GLU A 65 37.04 24.91 -8.08
C GLU A 65 37.23 25.33 -9.53
N GLU A 66 36.17 25.22 -10.32
CA GLU A 66 36.18 25.51 -11.75
C GLU A 66 34.97 26.38 -12.08
N ALA A 67 35.19 27.55 -12.71
CA ALA A 67 34.13 28.48 -13.10
C ALA A 67 33.12 28.81 -11.98
N GLY A 68 33.60 28.97 -10.73
CA GLY A 68 32.75 29.29 -9.58
C GLY A 68 31.95 28.10 -9.01
N VAL A 69 32.25 26.88 -9.44
CA VAL A 69 31.67 25.64 -8.91
C VAL A 69 32.75 24.81 -8.24
N LEU A 70 32.56 24.51 -6.96
CA LEU A 70 33.39 23.57 -6.22
C LEU A 70 32.93 22.13 -6.55
N LYS A 71 33.82 21.36 -7.15
CA LYS A 71 33.65 19.93 -7.44
C LYS A 71 34.41 19.12 -6.40
N ILE A 72 33.69 18.21 -5.74
CA ILE A 72 34.22 17.34 -4.69
C ILE A 72 34.02 15.90 -5.14
N GLY A 73 35.11 15.17 -5.35
CA GLY A 73 35.05 13.74 -5.65
C GLY A 73 34.43 12.93 -4.50
N ALA A 74 33.65 11.91 -4.82
CA ALA A 74 32.92 11.12 -3.81
C ALA A 74 33.83 10.40 -2.79
N LEU A 75 35.09 10.13 -3.15
CA LEU A 75 36.09 9.51 -2.27
C LEU A 75 36.94 10.50 -1.49
N THR A 76 36.72 11.80 -1.65
CA THR A 76 37.38 12.83 -0.83
C THR A 76 37.10 12.54 0.64
N LYS A 77 38.16 12.48 1.46
CA LYS A 77 38.01 12.20 2.89
C LYS A 77 37.43 13.40 3.61
N LEU A 78 36.67 13.17 4.68
CA LEU A 78 36.15 14.24 5.51
C LEU A 78 37.29 15.10 6.07
N ARG A 79 38.45 14.50 6.44
CA ARG A 79 39.63 15.26 6.85
C ARG A 79 40.17 16.18 5.76
N GLU A 80 40.21 15.73 4.51
CA GLU A 80 40.72 16.53 3.39
C GLU A 80 39.80 17.73 3.13
N MET A 81 38.48 17.51 3.16
CA MET A 81 37.48 18.58 3.10
C MET A 81 37.61 19.57 4.26
N GLN A 82 37.84 19.07 5.48
CA GLN A 82 38.04 19.88 6.69
C GLN A 82 39.24 20.83 6.58
N THR A 83 40.35 20.37 5.99
CA THR A 83 41.61 21.13 5.96
C THR A 83 41.86 21.87 4.64
N SER A 84 41.03 21.67 3.63
CA SER A 84 41.19 22.30 2.32
C SER A 84 41.11 23.84 2.40
N PRO A 85 42.12 24.58 1.90
CA PRO A 85 42.11 26.04 1.92
C PRO A 85 40.89 26.65 1.23
N VAL A 86 40.58 26.18 0.00
CA VAL A 86 39.42 26.69 -0.77
C VAL A 86 38.09 26.45 -0.04
N VAL A 87 37.95 25.30 0.64
CA VAL A 87 36.73 25.00 1.42
C VAL A 87 36.66 25.89 2.66
N LYS A 88 37.76 26.05 3.40
CA LYS A 88 37.80 26.87 4.61
C LYS A 88 37.52 28.35 4.33
N GLU A 89 37.99 28.85 3.21
CA GLU A 89 37.86 30.26 2.82
C GLU A 89 36.48 30.57 2.23
N LYS A 90 36.00 29.74 1.28
CA LYS A 90 34.81 30.08 0.47
C LYS A 90 33.56 29.29 0.84
N TYR A 91 33.71 28.10 1.43
CA TYR A 91 32.63 27.17 1.73
C TYR A 91 32.69 26.71 3.19
N LYS A 92 32.89 27.65 4.12
CA LYS A 92 33.27 27.43 5.52
C LYS A 92 32.37 26.40 6.24
N ILE A 93 31.06 26.38 5.96
CA ILE A 93 30.14 25.42 6.58
C ILE A 93 30.46 23.97 6.22
N LEU A 94 31.02 23.68 5.04
CA LEU A 94 31.47 22.33 4.70
C LEU A 94 32.64 21.90 5.57
N ALA A 95 33.61 22.79 5.82
CA ALA A 95 34.73 22.49 6.70
C ALA A 95 34.29 22.32 8.16
N GLN A 96 33.31 23.10 8.62
CA GLN A 96 32.74 23.00 9.97
C GLN A 96 32.00 21.67 10.16
N ALA A 97 31.13 21.28 9.23
CA ALA A 97 30.44 19.99 9.28
C ALA A 97 31.42 18.82 9.14
N ALA A 98 32.42 18.93 8.25
CA ALA A 98 33.47 17.91 8.14
C ALA A 98 34.20 17.70 9.47
N LEU A 99 34.52 18.78 10.21
CA LEU A 99 35.16 18.71 11.51
C LEU A 99 34.27 18.06 12.58
N SER A 100 32.95 18.30 12.52
CA SER A 100 32.01 17.83 13.52
C SER A 100 31.61 16.37 13.39
N VAL A 101 31.97 15.71 12.29
CA VAL A 101 31.69 14.28 12.05
C VAL A 101 32.75 13.40 12.72
N ALA A 102 32.31 12.51 13.58
CA ALA A 102 33.01 11.39 14.20
C ALA A 102 34.31 11.75 14.93
N SER A 103 35.16 10.74 15.18
CA SER A 103 36.51 10.95 15.68
C SER A 103 37.48 11.28 14.53
N PRO A 104 38.66 11.86 14.81
CA PRO A 104 39.69 12.08 13.78
C PRO A 104 40.04 10.81 12.99
N GLN A 105 40.07 9.64 13.63
CA GLN A 105 40.36 8.35 12.98
C GLN A 105 39.30 8.01 11.94
N ILE A 106 38.02 8.21 12.26
CA ILE A 106 36.93 7.98 11.33
C ILE A 106 36.97 9.02 10.20
N ARG A 107 37.25 10.30 10.47
CA ARG A 107 37.38 11.33 9.41
C ARG A 107 38.52 11.09 8.43
N ASN A 108 39.56 10.40 8.86
CA ASN A 108 40.69 10.00 8.00
C ASN A 108 40.35 8.83 7.06
N MET A 109 39.20 8.17 7.27
CA MET A 109 38.72 7.05 6.43
C MET A 109 37.40 7.35 5.73
N GLY A 110 36.48 8.03 6.41
CA GLY A 110 35.17 8.37 5.90
C GLY A 110 35.27 9.35 4.74
N THR A 111 34.50 9.08 3.70
CA THR A 111 34.47 9.91 2.48
C THR A 111 33.20 10.75 2.44
N VAL A 112 33.21 11.81 1.63
CA VAL A 112 32.03 12.67 1.41
C VAL A 112 30.86 11.86 0.84
N GLY A 113 31.11 11.06 -0.20
CA GLY A 113 30.07 10.19 -0.79
C GLY A 113 29.58 9.13 0.20
N GLY A 114 30.47 8.59 1.04
CA GLY A 114 30.11 7.64 2.08
C GLY A 114 29.23 8.27 3.17
N ASN A 115 29.54 9.50 3.62
CA ASN A 115 28.73 10.25 4.58
C ASN A 115 27.34 10.58 4.01
N LEU A 116 27.27 10.91 2.73
CA LEU A 116 26.02 11.20 2.03
C LEU A 116 25.13 9.94 1.88
N CYS A 117 25.76 8.78 1.68
CA CYS A 117 25.08 7.49 1.51
C CYS A 117 24.88 6.71 2.82
N GLN A 118 25.05 7.34 3.99
CA GLN A 118 24.87 6.66 5.26
C GLN A 118 23.45 6.15 5.44
N ASP A 119 23.34 5.04 6.15
CA ASP A 119 22.05 4.51 6.55
C ASP A 119 21.45 5.35 7.69
N VAL A 120 20.14 5.25 7.86
CA VAL A 120 19.39 5.99 8.88
C VAL A 120 19.83 5.58 10.30
N ARG A 121 19.66 6.49 11.27
CA ARG A 121 19.87 6.16 12.69
C ARG A 121 18.57 5.78 13.36
N CYS A 122 18.55 4.58 13.91
CA CYS A 122 17.53 4.11 14.84
C CYS A 122 18.14 2.98 15.68
N TRP A 123 18.03 3.01 17.01
CA TRP A 123 18.54 1.89 17.81
C TRP A 123 17.73 0.63 17.63
N TYR A 124 16.43 0.68 17.33
CA TYR A 124 15.64 -0.52 17.06
C TYR A 124 16.17 -1.25 15.81
N TYR A 125 16.54 -0.47 14.79
CA TYR A 125 17.21 -0.99 13.61
C TYR A 125 18.63 -1.47 13.90
N ARG A 126 19.42 -0.73 14.69
CA ARG A 126 20.83 -1.07 14.92
C ARG A 126 21.04 -2.00 16.12
N TYR A 127 19.99 -2.40 16.82
CA TYR A 127 20.10 -3.29 17.97
C TYR A 127 20.69 -4.64 17.52
N PRO A 128 21.83 -5.06 18.09
CA PRO A 128 22.51 -6.26 17.69
C PRO A 128 21.74 -7.50 18.15
N HIS A 129 21.79 -8.56 17.36
CA HIS A 129 21.10 -9.82 17.66
C HIS A 129 21.56 -10.48 18.97
N GLN A 130 22.79 -10.19 19.40
CA GLN A 130 23.49 -10.91 20.47
C GLN A 130 23.14 -10.44 21.89
N VAL A 131 22.42 -9.32 22.06
CA VAL A 131 22.24 -8.64 23.37
C VAL A 131 20.82 -8.77 23.93
N GLY A 132 19.92 -9.52 23.28
CA GLY A 132 18.54 -9.70 23.78
C GLY A 132 17.50 -10.08 22.73
N GLY A 133 17.92 -10.42 21.50
CA GLY A 133 17.03 -10.76 20.40
C GLY A 133 17.01 -9.72 19.27
N ARG A 134 16.57 -10.14 18.10
CA ARG A 134 16.47 -9.31 16.89
C ARG A 134 15.14 -8.53 16.93
N ILE A 135 15.18 -7.22 17.18
CA ILE A 135 13.98 -6.38 17.01
C ILE A 135 13.63 -6.33 15.52
N MET A 136 12.49 -6.91 15.15
CA MET A 136 12.00 -6.97 13.77
C MET A 136 11.21 -5.70 13.42
N CYS A 137 11.91 -4.58 13.27
CA CYS A 137 11.31 -3.35 12.76
C CYS A 137 11.11 -3.40 11.24
N HIS A 138 10.42 -2.40 10.67
CA HIS A 138 10.19 -2.30 9.23
C HIS A 138 11.47 -2.47 8.37
N LEU A 139 12.58 -1.81 8.76
CA LEU A 139 13.85 -1.88 8.02
C LEU A 139 14.50 -3.29 8.04
N LYS A 140 14.09 -4.15 8.98
CA LYS A 140 14.52 -5.55 9.08
C LYS A 140 13.50 -6.53 8.50
N GLY A 141 12.43 -6.04 7.87
CA GLY A 141 11.34 -6.85 7.30
C GLY A 141 10.24 -7.23 8.30
N GLY A 142 10.19 -6.61 9.47
CA GLY A 142 9.07 -6.79 10.39
C GLY A 142 7.92 -5.81 10.17
N LYS A 143 6.85 -5.98 10.95
CA LYS A 143 5.55 -5.34 10.67
C LYS A 143 5.40 -3.93 11.23
N GLY A 144 6.25 -3.47 12.16
CA GLY A 144 6.01 -2.21 12.89
C GLY A 144 7.25 -1.32 13.16
N CYS A 145 6.97 -0.11 13.62
CA CYS A 145 7.95 0.86 14.10
C CYS A 145 7.90 0.96 15.63
N TYR A 146 8.89 0.36 16.31
CA TYR A 146 8.94 0.34 17.78
C TYR A 146 9.23 1.70 18.42
N ALA A 147 9.66 2.69 17.64
CA ALA A 147 9.84 4.06 18.11
C ALA A 147 8.51 4.79 18.36
N LEU A 148 7.38 4.29 17.84
CA LEU A 148 6.08 4.93 18.07
C LEU A 148 5.66 4.81 19.54
N ASN A 149 5.76 3.61 20.11
CA ASN A 149 5.25 3.28 21.44
C ASN A 149 6.37 2.94 22.45
N GLY A 150 7.63 3.18 22.06
CA GLY A 150 8.78 2.93 22.90
C GLY A 150 9.62 4.18 23.07
N GLU A 151 10.84 3.97 23.56
CA GLU A 151 11.87 4.99 23.63
C GLU A 151 11.98 5.71 22.27
N ASN A 152 11.97 7.05 22.29
CA ASN A 152 11.91 7.84 21.06
C ASN A 152 12.71 9.15 21.09
N GLN A 153 13.52 9.39 22.13
CA GLN A 153 14.20 10.67 22.35
C GLN A 153 15.10 11.18 21.19
N TYR A 154 15.54 10.33 20.24
CA TYR A 154 16.40 10.74 19.09
C TYR A 154 15.68 10.74 17.72
N HIS A 155 14.44 10.27 17.67
CA HIS A 155 13.71 10.08 16.40
C HIS A 155 13.16 11.40 15.82
N SER A 156 12.52 11.31 14.66
CA SER A 156 12.00 12.49 13.97
C SER A 156 10.96 13.27 14.78
N ILE A 157 10.93 14.58 14.54
CA ILE A 157 9.89 15.52 15.00
C ILE A 157 9.09 16.11 13.82
N PHE A 158 9.30 15.66 12.58
CA PHE A 158 8.61 16.18 11.37
C PHE A 158 7.86 15.09 10.60
N GLY A 159 7.70 13.90 11.16
CA GLY A 159 7.03 12.79 10.51
C GLY A 159 7.95 11.61 10.24
N GLY A 160 7.45 10.66 9.46
CA GLY A 160 8.16 9.44 9.13
C GLY A 160 8.18 9.20 7.63
N SER A 161 8.72 8.07 7.25
CA SER A 161 8.80 7.68 5.84
C SER A 161 8.59 6.19 5.65
N ARG A 162 8.01 5.81 4.51
CA ARG A 162 7.73 4.41 4.18
C ARG A 162 9.04 3.63 4.07
N ALA A 163 9.26 2.71 5.01
CA ALA A 163 10.33 1.70 4.96
C ALA A 163 9.92 0.43 4.20
N ALA A 164 8.64 0.09 4.30
CA ALA A 164 8.04 -1.09 3.73
C ALA A 164 6.56 -0.79 3.50
N SER A 165 5.90 -1.64 2.70
CA SER A 165 4.45 -1.62 2.61
C SER A 165 3.85 -1.86 4.01
N PRO A 166 2.86 -1.06 4.44
CA PRO A 166 2.16 -1.27 5.70
C PRO A 166 1.50 -2.64 5.76
N PRO A 167 1.37 -3.25 6.96
CA PRO A 167 0.67 -4.52 7.10
C PRO A 167 -0.76 -4.53 6.55
N CYS A 168 -1.52 -3.45 6.77
CA CYS A 168 -2.87 -3.31 6.24
C CYS A 168 -2.90 -3.29 4.70
N SER A 169 -1.96 -2.61 4.06
CA SER A 169 -1.81 -2.59 2.59
C SER A 169 -1.36 -3.94 2.05
N LEU A 170 -0.40 -4.61 2.71
CA LEU A 170 0.07 -5.95 2.33
C LEU A 170 -1.03 -7.01 2.44
N ALA A 171 -1.89 -6.90 3.46
CA ALA A 171 -3.02 -7.79 3.67
C ALA A 171 -4.19 -7.54 2.72
N CYS A 172 -4.26 -6.35 2.12
CA CYS A 172 -5.26 -6.00 1.12
C CYS A 172 -4.86 -6.58 -0.25
N PRO A 173 -5.68 -7.44 -0.88
CA PRO A 173 -5.38 -7.96 -2.22
C PRO A 173 -5.18 -6.85 -3.28
N GLY A 174 -5.88 -5.72 -3.12
CA GLY A 174 -5.76 -4.54 -3.99
C GLY A 174 -4.51 -3.70 -3.71
N ASN A 175 -3.77 -3.98 -2.64
CA ASN A 175 -2.59 -3.23 -2.19
C ASN A 175 -2.85 -1.71 -2.08
N VAL A 176 -4.02 -1.34 -1.55
CA VAL A 176 -4.42 0.05 -1.33
C VAL A 176 -3.46 0.72 -0.34
N ASP A 177 -2.99 1.93 -0.64
CA ASP A 177 -2.10 2.69 0.23
C ASP A 177 -2.87 3.38 1.38
N ILE A 178 -3.39 2.55 2.28
CA ILE A 178 -4.33 2.95 3.33
C ILE A 178 -3.81 4.11 4.17
N PRO A 179 -2.58 4.06 4.73
CA PRO A 179 -2.15 5.16 5.57
C PRO A 179 -1.90 6.47 4.83
N SER A 180 -1.60 6.42 3.52
CA SER A 180 -1.39 7.64 2.74
C SER A 180 -2.71 8.38 2.49
N TYR A 181 -3.77 7.70 2.04
CA TYR A 181 -5.06 8.37 1.87
C TYR A 181 -5.67 8.80 3.21
N LEU A 182 -5.51 8.00 4.28
CA LEU A 182 -5.93 8.42 5.62
C LEU A 182 -5.15 9.65 6.12
N SER A 183 -3.89 9.80 5.70
CA SER A 183 -3.13 11.02 6.01
C SER A 183 -3.76 12.25 5.37
N LYS A 184 -4.28 12.13 4.14
CA LYS A 184 -4.96 13.22 3.44
C LYS A 184 -6.32 13.54 4.01
N VAL A 185 -7.06 12.51 4.42
CA VAL A 185 -8.27 12.67 5.23
C VAL A 185 -8.01 13.50 6.49
N ARG A 186 -6.96 13.20 7.25
CA ARG A 186 -6.59 14.01 8.45
C ARG A 186 -6.23 15.45 8.13
N GLU A 187 -5.71 15.71 6.94
CA GLU A 187 -5.37 17.05 6.46
C GLU A 187 -6.63 17.82 5.97
N GLY A 188 -7.80 17.15 5.91
CA GLY A 188 -9.02 17.70 5.32
C GLY A 188 -9.03 17.66 3.80
N ASP A 189 -8.02 17.05 3.16
CA ASP A 189 -7.88 16.97 1.71
C ASP A 189 -8.50 15.67 1.17
N LEU A 190 -9.84 15.65 1.12
CA LEU A 190 -10.60 14.50 0.60
C LEU A 190 -10.36 14.25 -0.89
N ARG A 191 -9.92 15.28 -1.63
CA ARG A 191 -9.63 15.16 -3.06
C ARG A 191 -8.34 14.37 -3.30
N GLU A 192 -7.25 14.74 -2.63
CA GLU A 192 -6.00 13.98 -2.76
C GLU A 192 -6.14 12.58 -2.14
N ALA A 193 -6.92 12.43 -1.06
CA ALA A 193 -7.28 11.11 -0.52
C ALA A 193 -7.98 10.23 -1.57
N THR A 194 -8.92 10.81 -2.34
CA THR A 194 -9.62 10.14 -3.43
C THR A 194 -8.67 9.69 -4.53
N GLU A 195 -7.73 10.54 -4.95
CA GLU A 195 -6.76 10.19 -6.00
C GLU A 195 -5.89 8.99 -5.59
N ILE A 196 -5.43 8.96 -4.33
CA ILE A 196 -4.66 7.84 -3.78
C ILE A 196 -5.49 6.56 -3.72
N LEU A 197 -6.76 6.65 -3.28
CA LEU A 197 -7.65 5.49 -3.17
C LEU A 197 -7.97 4.89 -4.54
N LEU A 198 -8.37 5.73 -5.50
CA LEU A 198 -8.73 5.33 -6.86
C LEU A 198 -7.53 4.83 -7.68
N ASP A 199 -6.29 5.12 -7.28
CA ASP A 199 -5.13 4.49 -7.90
C ASP A 199 -5.19 2.96 -7.79
N SER A 200 -5.68 2.43 -6.67
CA SER A 200 -5.68 0.98 -6.39
C SER A 200 -7.04 0.32 -6.36
N ASN A 201 -8.08 1.06 -5.97
CA ASN A 201 -9.43 0.55 -5.89
C ASN A 201 -10.40 1.51 -6.60
N PRO A 202 -10.92 1.19 -7.79
CA PRO A 202 -11.84 2.07 -8.49
C PRO A 202 -13.27 2.01 -7.92
N MET A 203 -13.59 1.04 -7.06
CA MET A 203 -14.94 0.81 -6.51
C MET A 203 -15.00 0.82 -4.97
N PRO A 204 -14.52 1.89 -4.30
CA PRO A 204 -14.47 1.96 -2.84
C PRO A 204 -15.86 1.93 -2.16
N SER A 205 -16.90 2.45 -2.82
CA SER A 205 -18.29 2.40 -2.34
C SER A 205 -18.80 0.96 -2.18
N ILE A 206 -18.30 0.04 -3.03
CA ILE A 206 -18.65 -1.38 -3.01
C ILE A 206 -17.81 -2.11 -1.99
N THR A 207 -16.48 -1.94 -2.01
CA THR A 207 -15.61 -2.66 -1.09
C THR A 207 -15.87 -2.27 0.36
N GLY A 208 -16.15 -0.99 0.63
CA GLY A 208 -16.56 -0.53 1.96
C GLY A 208 -17.86 -1.17 2.49
N ARG A 209 -18.65 -1.83 1.64
CA ARG A 209 -19.87 -2.57 2.01
C ARG A 209 -19.66 -4.08 2.11
N VAL A 210 -18.94 -4.68 1.15
CA VAL A 210 -18.95 -6.16 0.98
C VAL A 210 -17.61 -6.84 1.24
N CYS A 211 -16.52 -6.07 1.39
CA CYS A 211 -15.19 -6.64 1.60
C CYS A 211 -15.06 -7.18 3.04
N PRO A 212 -14.33 -8.29 3.26
CA PRO A 212 -14.04 -8.77 4.61
C PRO A 212 -12.99 -7.91 5.35
N HIS A 213 -12.30 -6.99 4.67
CA HIS A 213 -11.28 -6.08 5.23
C HIS A 213 -10.20 -6.78 6.07
N SER A 214 -9.51 -7.76 5.48
CA SER A 214 -8.29 -8.38 6.03
C SER A 214 -7.23 -7.36 6.47
N CYS A 215 -7.24 -6.17 5.86
CA CYS A 215 -6.41 -5.03 6.24
C CYS A 215 -6.57 -4.60 7.71
N GLU A 216 -7.77 -4.75 8.28
CA GLU A 216 -8.02 -4.42 9.69
C GLU A 216 -7.47 -5.49 10.63
N GLN A 217 -7.52 -6.77 10.22
CA GLN A 217 -6.99 -7.90 10.99
C GLN A 217 -5.48 -7.83 11.17
N GLU A 218 -4.77 -7.29 10.17
CA GLU A 218 -3.31 -7.11 10.20
C GLU A 218 -2.90 -5.69 10.65
N CYS A 219 -3.84 -4.86 11.11
CA CYS A 219 -3.53 -3.49 11.51
C CYS A 219 -2.66 -3.47 12.77
N ASN A 220 -1.48 -2.85 12.70
CA ASN A 220 -0.57 -2.70 13.86
C ASN A 220 -1.20 -2.01 15.08
N ARG A 221 -2.30 -1.26 14.90
CA ARG A 221 -3.04 -0.65 16.01
C ARG A 221 -3.82 -1.69 16.83
N GLY A 222 -4.20 -2.82 16.25
CA GLY A 222 -4.91 -3.89 16.94
C GLY A 222 -4.14 -4.46 18.15
N ASP A 223 -2.80 -4.39 18.15
CA ASP A 223 -1.97 -4.77 19.31
C ASP A 223 -1.94 -3.70 20.42
N PHE A 224 -2.40 -2.48 20.13
CA PHE A 224 -2.38 -1.34 21.04
C PHE A 224 -3.74 -1.12 21.72
N ASP A 225 -4.80 -1.07 20.92
CA ASP A 225 -6.20 -1.04 21.36
C ASP A 225 -7.12 -1.79 20.38
N GLU A 226 -7.79 -1.10 19.46
CA GLU A 226 -8.68 -1.68 18.44
C GLU A 226 -8.18 -1.24 17.05
N PRO A 227 -8.31 -2.08 16.00
CA PRO A 227 -7.90 -1.69 14.66
C PRO A 227 -8.64 -0.43 14.17
N VAL A 228 -8.01 0.26 13.23
CA VAL A 228 -8.65 1.38 12.50
C VAL A 228 -9.81 0.84 11.68
N SER A 229 -10.95 1.52 11.67
CA SER A 229 -12.11 1.19 10.82
C SER A 229 -11.87 1.57 9.36
N VAL A 230 -10.95 0.86 8.71
CA VAL A 230 -10.60 1.08 7.32
C VAL A 230 -11.82 0.84 6.41
N ARG A 231 -12.66 -0.17 6.72
CA ARG A 231 -13.91 -0.47 6.00
C ARG A 231 -14.82 0.73 5.94
N ASP A 232 -15.13 1.29 7.11
CA ASP A 232 -16.13 2.34 7.19
C ASP A 232 -15.60 3.68 6.67
N VAL A 233 -14.31 3.95 6.84
CA VAL A 233 -13.67 5.12 6.20
C VAL A 233 -13.63 4.96 4.69
N GLU A 234 -13.31 3.76 4.16
CA GLU A 234 -13.36 3.50 2.71
C GLU A 234 -14.79 3.65 2.18
N ARG A 235 -15.80 3.20 2.93
CA ARG A 235 -17.20 3.39 2.58
C ARG A 235 -17.58 4.86 2.50
N PHE A 236 -17.25 5.66 3.52
CA PHE A 236 -17.50 7.11 3.51
C PHE A 236 -16.84 7.77 2.29
N MET A 237 -15.56 7.48 2.06
CA MET A 237 -14.83 8.00 0.90
C MET A 237 -15.46 7.54 -0.42
N GLY A 238 -15.94 6.30 -0.49
CA GLY A 238 -16.63 5.77 -1.65
C GLY A 238 -17.92 6.51 -1.96
N ASP A 239 -18.74 6.76 -0.95
CA ASP A 239 -20.00 7.49 -1.09
C ASP A 239 -19.72 8.97 -1.48
N TYR A 240 -18.73 9.61 -0.85
CA TYR A 240 -18.25 10.95 -1.24
C TYR A 240 -17.81 11.01 -2.72
N ILE A 241 -17.08 9.99 -3.20
CA ILE A 241 -16.63 9.91 -4.59
C ILE A 241 -17.82 9.79 -5.56
N LEU A 242 -18.87 9.05 -5.20
CA LEU A 242 -20.07 8.93 -6.01
C LEU A 242 -20.81 10.27 -6.12
N GLU A 243 -20.98 10.97 -5.00
CA GLU A 243 -21.61 12.29 -4.96
C GLU A 243 -20.87 13.33 -5.80
N HIS A 244 -19.53 13.25 -5.85
CA HIS A 244 -18.65 14.20 -6.56
C HIS A 244 -18.10 13.63 -7.87
N ALA A 245 -18.68 12.56 -8.41
CA ALA A 245 -18.16 11.85 -9.58
C ALA A 245 -18.00 12.75 -10.81
N ASN A 246 -18.88 13.74 -10.98
CA ASN A 246 -18.83 14.73 -12.07
C ASN A 246 -17.55 15.56 -12.08
N GLU A 247 -16.98 15.84 -10.90
CA GLU A 247 -15.82 16.71 -10.74
C GLU A 247 -14.51 15.92 -10.77
N ILE A 248 -14.55 14.72 -10.19
CA ILE A 248 -13.38 13.84 -9.96
C ILE A 248 -13.06 13.02 -11.21
N ILE A 249 -14.07 12.45 -11.86
CA ILE A 249 -13.86 11.49 -12.95
C ILE A 249 -13.87 12.22 -14.29
N LYS A 250 -12.69 12.29 -14.89
CA LYS A 250 -12.47 12.93 -16.19
C LYS A 250 -11.96 11.90 -17.20
N SER A 251 -12.52 11.95 -18.41
CA SER A 251 -11.99 11.19 -19.54
C SER A 251 -10.56 11.63 -19.86
N PRO A 252 -9.71 10.71 -20.34
CA PRO A 252 -8.36 11.05 -20.77
C PRO A 252 -8.38 12.01 -21.95
N GLU A 253 -7.50 13.01 -21.95
CA GLU A 253 -7.35 13.93 -23.09
C GLU A 253 -6.69 13.25 -24.30
N LYS A 254 -5.73 12.35 -24.05
CA LYS A 254 -4.99 11.64 -25.09
C LYS A 254 -5.57 10.25 -25.31
N LYS A 255 -5.91 9.94 -26.55
CA LYS A 255 -6.33 8.60 -26.99
C LYS A 255 -5.13 7.86 -27.58
N THR A 256 -5.01 6.57 -27.28
CA THR A 256 -3.91 5.72 -27.79
C THR A 256 -4.20 5.17 -29.18
N GLY A 257 -5.48 5.12 -29.57
CA GLY A 257 -5.95 4.48 -30.80
C GLY A 257 -6.15 2.97 -30.69
N GLN A 258 -5.70 2.35 -29.58
CA GLN A 258 -5.81 0.91 -29.34
C GLN A 258 -7.20 0.56 -28.77
N LYS A 259 -7.74 -0.59 -29.17
CA LYS A 259 -9.06 -1.10 -28.79
C LYS A 259 -8.96 -2.34 -27.93
N VAL A 260 -9.68 -2.36 -26.81
CA VAL A 260 -9.72 -3.51 -25.89
C VAL A 260 -11.14 -3.99 -25.67
N ALA A 261 -11.36 -5.29 -25.85
CA ALA A 261 -12.61 -5.96 -25.50
C ALA A 261 -12.50 -6.59 -24.10
N ILE A 262 -13.53 -6.38 -23.28
CA ILE A 262 -13.64 -6.99 -21.95
C ILE A 262 -14.90 -7.85 -21.92
N VAL A 263 -14.77 -9.14 -21.63
CA VAL A 263 -15.89 -10.08 -21.57
C VAL A 263 -16.27 -10.32 -20.12
N GLY A 264 -17.44 -9.84 -19.72
CA GLY A 264 -17.97 -9.90 -18.36
C GLY A 264 -17.82 -8.58 -17.61
N SER A 265 -18.91 -8.12 -16.99
CA SER A 265 -18.99 -6.81 -16.32
C SER A 265 -18.98 -6.89 -14.79
N GLY A 266 -18.42 -7.96 -14.24
CA GLY A 266 -18.13 -8.08 -12.81
C GLY A 266 -16.97 -7.17 -12.35
N PRO A 267 -16.56 -7.26 -11.07
CA PRO A 267 -15.57 -6.36 -10.49
C PRO A 267 -14.22 -6.36 -11.25
N ALA A 268 -13.75 -7.52 -11.69
CA ALA A 268 -12.51 -7.62 -12.46
C ALA A 268 -12.60 -6.90 -13.81
N GLY A 269 -13.69 -7.12 -14.55
CA GLY A 269 -13.92 -6.52 -15.87
C GLY A 269 -14.07 -5.01 -15.79
N LEU A 270 -14.90 -4.51 -14.87
CA LEU A 270 -15.09 -3.07 -14.66
C LEU A 270 -13.81 -2.37 -14.19
N THR A 271 -13.00 -3.03 -13.34
CA THR A 271 -11.70 -2.48 -12.93
C THR A 271 -10.73 -2.39 -14.10
N ALA A 272 -10.63 -3.44 -14.91
CA ALA A 272 -9.77 -3.42 -16.08
C ALA A 272 -10.23 -2.33 -17.06
N ALA A 273 -11.54 -2.18 -17.24
CA ALA A 273 -12.13 -1.17 -18.11
C ALA A 273 -11.76 0.24 -17.65
N TYR A 274 -11.95 0.53 -16.37
CA TYR A 274 -11.61 1.82 -15.77
C TYR A 274 -10.15 2.20 -16.00
N TYR A 275 -9.21 1.31 -15.66
CA TYR A 275 -7.78 1.63 -15.75
C TYR A 275 -7.23 1.64 -17.18
N LEU A 276 -7.80 0.88 -18.11
CA LEU A 276 -7.42 0.94 -19.52
C LEU A 276 -7.97 2.21 -20.17
N ALA A 277 -9.23 2.56 -19.90
CA ALA A 277 -9.82 3.78 -20.39
C ALA A 277 -9.11 5.01 -19.80
N LYS A 278 -8.73 5.02 -18.51
CA LYS A 278 -7.92 6.09 -17.90
C LYS A 278 -6.58 6.33 -18.63
N ARG A 279 -6.02 5.30 -19.27
CA ARG A 279 -4.78 5.37 -20.06
C ARG A 279 -5.00 5.77 -21.52
N GLY A 280 -6.23 6.03 -21.94
CA GLY A 280 -6.56 6.50 -23.29
C GLY A 280 -6.95 5.41 -24.29
N HIS A 281 -7.04 4.15 -23.86
CA HIS A 281 -7.51 3.06 -24.73
C HIS A 281 -9.02 3.12 -24.95
N ALA A 282 -9.48 2.74 -26.13
CA ALA A 282 -10.91 2.57 -26.41
C ALA A 282 -11.36 1.20 -25.86
N VAL A 283 -12.29 1.20 -24.91
CA VAL A 283 -12.69 -0.02 -24.19
C VAL A 283 -14.17 -0.30 -24.40
N THR A 284 -14.49 -1.54 -24.78
CA THR A 284 -15.87 -2.05 -24.81
C THR A 284 -16.01 -3.24 -23.86
N VAL A 285 -16.98 -3.15 -22.95
CA VAL A 285 -17.39 -4.25 -22.06
C VAL A 285 -18.57 -4.99 -22.68
N PHE A 286 -18.46 -6.30 -22.80
CA PHE A 286 -19.52 -7.20 -23.27
C PHE A 286 -20.10 -7.95 -22.07
N GLU A 287 -21.40 -7.83 -21.86
CA GLU A 287 -22.12 -8.43 -20.74
C GLU A 287 -23.26 -9.31 -21.27
N ALA A 288 -23.30 -10.56 -20.81
CA ALA A 288 -24.33 -11.52 -21.21
C ALA A 288 -25.71 -11.16 -20.62
N SER A 289 -25.73 -10.57 -19.43
CA SER A 289 -26.95 -10.18 -18.71
C SER A 289 -27.56 -8.89 -19.28
N PRO A 290 -28.84 -8.59 -18.99
CA PRO A 290 -29.46 -7.32 -19.38
C PRO A 290 -28.91 -6.08 -18.66
N LYS A 291 -28.21 -6.27 -17.53
CA LYS A 291 -27.63 -5.19 -16.72
C LYS A 291 -26.19 -5.51 -16.32
N ILE A 292 -25.39 -4.45 -16.18
CA ILE A 292 -23.98 -4.49 -15.80
C ILE A 292 -23.81 -4.73 -14.30
N GLY A 293 -22.72 -5.38 -13.89
CA GLY A 293 -22.32 -5.53 -12.48
C GLY A 293 -22.01 -6.97 -12.08
N GLY A 294 -22.28 -7.93 -12.97
CA GLY A 294 -22.02 -9.35 -12.76
C GLY A 294 -22.57 -9.84 -11.41
N MET A 295 -21.75 -10.59 -10.67
CA MET A 295 -22.15 -11.19 -9.39
C MET A 295 -22.45 -10.16 -8.28
N MET A 296 -21.93 -8.92 -8.37
CA MET A 296 -22.30 -7.87 -7.43
C MET A 296 -23.79 -7.52 -7.56
N ARG A 297 -24.32 -7.56 -8.79
CA ARG A 297 -25.75 -7.35 -9.03
C ARG A 297 -26.57 -8.61 -8.79
N LEU A 298 -26.10 -9.74 -9.30
CA LEU A 298 -26.92 -10.96 -9.36
C LEU A 298 -26.99 -11.68 -8.00
N VAL A 299 -25.95 -11.59 -7.16
CA VAL A 299 -25.86 -12.45 -5.96
C VAL A 299 -25.93 -11.67 -4.67
N ILE A 300 -25.25 -10.53 -4.59
CA ILE A 300 -25.19 -9.77 -3.33
C ILE A 300 -26.57 -9.12 -3.09
N PRO A 301 -27.23 -9.39 -1.95
CA PRO A 301 -28.54 -8.82 -1.65
C PRO A 301 -28.52 -7.31 -1.45
N ASP A 302 -29.65 -6.65 -1.72
CA ASP A 302 -29.82 -5.19 -1.61
C ASP A 302 -29.52 -4.66 -0.20
N TYR A 303 -29.90 -5.39 0.85
CA TYR A 303 -29.60 -4.99 2.24
C TYR A 303 -28.10 -4.92 2.58
N ARG A 304 -27.22 -5.51 1.75
CA ARG A 304 -25.75 -5.40 1.88
C ARG A 304 -25.14 -4.50 0.82
N LEU A 305 -25.65 -4.57 -0.40
CA LEU A 305 -25.20 -3.76 -1.52
C LEU A 305 -26.41 -3.22 -2.28
N PRO A 306 -26.87 -2.01 -1.92
CA PRO A 306 -27.97 -1.36 -2.60
C PRO A 306 -27.71 -1.20 -4.10
N LYS A 307 -28.73 -1.46 -4.91
CA LYS A 307 -28.59 -1.48 -6.38
C LYS A 307 -28.40 -0.10 -6.98
N ASP A 308 -28.94 0.92 -6.36
CA ASP A 308 -28.72 2.33 -6.70
C ASP A 308 -27.26 2.75 -6.48
N VAL A 309 -26.64 2.33 -5.37
CA VAL A 309 -25.20 2.53 -5.11
C VAL A 309 -24.37 1.82 -6.17
N LEU A 310 -24.71 0.56 -6.50
CA LEU A 310 -24.04 -0.18 -7.57
C LEU A 310 -24.22 0.49 -8.94
N ASP A 311 -25.41 1.00 -9.25
CA ASP A 311 -25.70 1.70 -10.50
C ASP A 311 -24.87 3.00 -10.60
N ALA A 312 -24.81 3.80 -9.54
CA ALA A 312 -23.99 5.02 -9.48
C ALA A 312 -22.49 4.71 -9.65
N GLU A 313 -22.01 3.64 -9.03
CA GLU A 313 -20.63 3.18 -9.17
C GLU A 313 -20.29 2.73 -10.59
N ILE A 314 -21.20 2.00 -11.24
CA ILE A 314 -21.05 1.60 -12.65
C ILE A 314 -21.06 2.85 -13.54
N GLU A 315 -21.99 3.79 -13.33
CA GLU A 315 -22.07 5.03 -14.11
C GLU A 315 -20.76 5.82 -14.01
N LYS A 316 -20.19 5.92 -12.80
CA LYS A 316 -18.88 6.54 -12.57
C LYS A 316 -17.79 5.90 -13.43
N ILE A 317 -17.77 4.58 -13.57
CA ILE A 317 -16.80 3.87 -14.42
C ILE A 317 -17.08 4.16 -15.90
N LEU A 318 -18.33 4.10 -16.34
CA LEU A 318 -18.69 4.36 -17.75
C LEU A 318 -18.34 5.80 -18.17
N ARG A 319 -18.48 6.76 -17.26
CA ARG A 319 -18.20 8.19 -17.46
C ARG A 319 -16.78 8.50 -17.93
N ILE A 320 -15.80 7.64 -17.63
CA ILE A 320 -14.43 7.84 -18.13
C ILE A 320 -14.30 7.63 -19.65
N GLY A 321 -15.32 7.04 -20.29
CA GLY A 321 -15.37 6.76 -21.73
C GLY A 321 -15.41 5.27 -22.07
N VAL A 322 -15.86 4.42 -21.14
CA VAL A 322 -16.04 2.98 -21.38
C VAL A 322 -17.39 2.74 -22.04
N GLU A 323 -17.40 2.00 -23.15
CA GLU A 323 -18.63 1.53 -23.79
C GLU A 323 -19.06 0.19 -23.20
N ALA A 324 -20.37 -0.06 -23.13
CA ALA A 324 -20.90 -1.33 -22.67
C ALA A 324 -22.00 -1.87 -23.60
N LYS A 325 -21.94 -3.17 -23.88
CA LYS A 325 -22.90 -3.94 -24.68
C LYS A 325 -23.49 -5.06 -23.82
N VAL A 326 -24.73 -4.87 -23.38
CA VAL A 326 -25.50 -5.87 -22.61
C VAL A 326 -26.16 -6.89 -23.53
N ASN A 327 -26.74 -7.96 -22.97
CA ASN A 327 -27.36 -9.06 -23.72
C ASN A 327 -26.43 -9.64 -24.82
N THR A 328 -25.12 -9.58 -24.60
CA THR A 328 -24.12 -9.99 -25.58
C THR A 328 -23.27 -11.10 -24.99
N ASP A 329 -23.67 -12.33 -25.28
CA ASP A 329 -22.95 -13.53 -24.89
C ASP A 329 -21.80 -13.80 -25.89
N VAL A 330 -20.56 -13.62 -25.42
CA VAL A 330 -19.37 -13.80 -26.26
C VAL A 330 -18.95 -15.26 -26.23
N GLN A 331 -19.25 -15.95 -27.32
CA GLN A 331 -18.87 -17.34 -27.48
C GLN A 331 -17.49 -17.48 -28.14
N SER A 332 -17.04 -16.55 -29.00
CA SER A 332 -15.80 -16.66 -29.79
C SER A 332 -14.84 -15.48 -29.54
N ILE A 333 -13.58 -15.77 -29.17
CA ILE A 333 -12.52 -14.76 -29.06
C ILE A 333 -12.07 -14.29 -30.46
N ASP A 334 -12.09 -15.18 -31.45
CA ASP A 334 -11.68 -14.87 -32.83
C ASP A 334 -12.57 -13.78 -33.43
N ASP A 335 -13.86 -13.81 -33.12
CA ASP A 335 -14.83 -12.81 -33.59
C ASP A 335 -14.53 -11.42 -33.04
N LEU A 336 -13.97 -11.33 -31.82
CA LEU A 336 -13.53 -10.05 -31.25
C LEU A 336 -12.30 -9.52 -31.99
N PHE A 337 -11.31 -10.37 -32.29
CA PHE A 337 -10.16 -9.95 -33.09
C PHE A 337 -10.57 -9.55 -34.51
N GLN A 338 -11.52 -10.27 -35.14
CA GLN A 338 -12.07 -9.92 -36.45
C GLN A 338 -12.84 -8.58 -36.44
N GLN A 339 -13.45 -8.21 -35.31
CA GLN A 339 -14.04 -6.89 -35.09
C GLN A 339 -13.01 -5.77 -34.88
N GLY A 340 -11.71 -6.11 -34.85
CA GLY A 340 -10.60 -5.16 -34.77
C GLY A 340 -10.23 -4.74 -33.36
N TYR A 341 -10.50 -5.57 -32.35
CA TYR A 341 -9.95 -5.37 -31.00
C TYR A 341 -8.50 -5.88 -30.93
N ASP A 342 -7.60 -5.09 -30.36
CA ASP A 342 -6.16 -5.39 -30.27
C ASP A 342 -5.82 -6.30 -29.08
N ALA A 343 -6.68 -6.31 -28.06
CA ALA A 343 -6.55 -7.15 -26.87
C ALA A 343 -7.91 -7.56 -26.31
N VAL A 344 -7.96 -8.71 -25.64
CA VAL A 344 -9.15 -9.27 -24.99
C VAL A 344 -8.87 -9.60 -23.53
N PHE A 345 -9.75 -9.20 -22.62
CA PHE A 345 -9.72 -9.60 -21.21
C PHE A 345 -10.99 -10.39 -20.84
N LEU A 346 -10.80 -11.61 -20.31
CA LEU A 346 -11.87 -12.50 -19.92
C LEU A 346 -12.13 -12.41 -18.40
N ALA A 347 -13.31 -11.90 -18.04
CA ALA A 347 -13.78 -11.71 -16.67
C ALA A 347 -15.15 -12.39 -16.44
N LEU A 348 -15.29 -13.63 -16.90
CA LEU A 348 -16.54 -14.40 -16.96
C LEU A 348 -17.17 -14.74 -15.60
N GLY A 349 -16.38 -14.66 -14.52
CA GLY A 349 -16.77 -15.08 -13.19
C GLY A 349 -16.95 -16.60 -13.03
N ALA A 350 -17.51 -17.02 -11.88
CA ALA A 350 -17.87 -18.39 -11.57
C ALA A 350 -19.39 -18.48 -11.35
N HIS A 351 -20.15 -18.47 -12.44
CA HIS A 351 -21.62 -18.38 -12.39
C HIS A 351 -22.34 -19.73 -12.25
N SER A 352 -21.64 -20.84 -12.46
CA SER A 352 -22.22 -22.18 -12.34
C SER A 352 -22.04 -22.72 -10.94
N SER A 353 -23.05 -23.39 -10.40
CA SER A 353 -22.98 -23.97 -9.06
C SER A 353 -22.44 -25.39 -9.03
N THR A 354 -21.77 -25.71 -7.93
CA THR A 354 -21.27 -27.05 -7.68
C THR A 354 -22.41 -27.94 -7.18
N LYS A 355 -22.51 -29.15 -7.73
CA LYS A 355 -23.51 -30.13 -7.28
C LYS A 355 -23.12 -30.76 -5.94
N MET A 356 -24.11 -31.05 -5.10
CA MET A 356 -23.91 -31.79 -3.83
C MET A 356 -23.53 -33.25 -4.07
N ARG A 357 -23.95 -33.81 -5.22
CA ARG A 357 -23.77 -35.21 -5.64
C ARG A 357 -24.45 -36.19 -4.70
N ILE A 358 -25.65 -35.84 -4.26
CA ILE A 358 -26.49 -36.69 -3.40
C ILE A 358 -27.78 -37.06 -4.11
N LYS A 359 -28.40 -38.17 -3.70
CA LYS A 359 -29.70 -38.56 -4.23
C LYS A 359 -30.76 -37.53 -3.83
N GLY A 360 -31.61 -37.16 -4.78
CA GLY A 360 -32.69 -36.18 -4.58
C GLY A 360 -32.29 -34.71 -4.76
N GLU A 361 -31.05 -34.41 -5.15
CA GLU A 361 -30.60 -33.03 -5.42
C GLU A 361 -31.32 -32.34 -6.59
N SER A 362 -32.05 -33.09 -7.43
CA SER A 362 -32.80 -32.56 -8.59
C SER A 362 -34.31 -32.44 -8.34
N LEU A 363 -34.76 -32.58 -7.09
CA LEU A 363 -36.17 -32.35 -6.74
C LEU A 363 -36.52 -30.87 -6.92
N SER A 364 -37.74 -30.57 -7.38
CA SER A 364 -38.18 -29.20 -7.72
C SER A 364 -38.14 -28.18 -6.58
N SER A 365 -38.16 -28.65 -5.33
CA SER A 365 -38.07 -27.81 -4.11
C SER A 365 -36.62 -27.69 -3.59
N VAL A 366 -35.65 -28.22 -4.34
CA VAL A 366 -34.22 -28.04 -4.09
C VAL A 366 -33.71 -27.01 -5.10
N MET A 367 -33.27 -25.86 -4.58
CA MET A 367 -32.80 -24.75 -5.38
C MET A 367 -31.30 -24.61 -5.26
N ASP A 368 -30.71 -24.07 -6.31
CA ASP A 368 -29.33 -23.60 -6.27
C ASP A 368 -29.27 -22.20 -5.62
N GLY A 369 -28.30 -21.97 -4.73
CA GLY A 369 -28.17 -20.71 -3.99
C GLY A 369 -27.90 -19.49 -4.88
N MET A 370 -27.13 -19.65 -5.97
CA MET A 370 -26.86 -18.55 -6.90
C MET A 370 -28.11 -18.18 -7.70
N SER A 371 -28.79 -19.20 -8.21
CA SER A 371 -30.04 -19.04 -8.96
C SER A 371 -31.14 -18.44 -8.08
N PHE A 372 -31.22 -18.88 -6.82
CA PHE A 372 -32.13 -18.32 -5.83
C PHE A 372 -31.88 -16.83 -5.58
N LEU A 373 -30.65 -16.45 -5.24
CA LEU A 373 -30.30 -15.05 -4.98
C LEU A 373 -30.48 -14.19 -6.24
N SER A 374 -30.13 -14.72 -7.41
CA SER A 374 -30.34 -14.04 -8.70
C SER A 374 -31.81 -13.80 -9.00
N ALA A 375 -32.66 -14.79 -8.79
CA ALA A 375 -34.10 -14.65 -9.00
C ALA A 375 -34.68 -13.54 -8.09
N VAL A 376 -34.31 -13.55 -6.81
CA VAL A 376 -34.76 -12.53 -5.84
C VAL A 376 -34.27 -11.14 -6.24
N ASN A 377 -32.99 -10.98 -6.56
CA ASN A 377 -32.41 -9.69 -6.97
C ASN A 377 -32.95 -9.17 -8.31
N LEU A 378 -33.51 -10.05 -9.15
CA LEU A 378 -34.20 -9.67 -10.39
C LEU A 378 -35.71 -9.41 -10.18
N GLY A 379 -36.19 -9.49 -8.93
CA GLY A 379 -37.58 -9.23 -8.56
C GLY A 379 -38.54 -10.40 -8.82
N GLU A 380 -38.02 -11.61 -9.04
CA GLU A 380 -38.83 -12.80 -9.22
C GLU A 380 -39.43 -13.27 -7.88
N ARG A 381 -40.67 -13.77 -7.93
CA ARG A 381 -41.33 -14.34 -6.75
C ARG A 381 -40.86 -15.76 -6.53
N VAL A 382 -40.17 -16.00 -5.42
CA VAL A 382 -39.75 -17.34 -4.98
C VAL A 382 -40.61 -17.80 -3.81
N ASN A 383 -41.19 -19.00 -3.90
CA ASN A 383 -41.94 -19.61 -2.81
C ASN A 383 -41.08 -20.66 -2.10
N LEU A 384 -40.76 -20.42 -0.83
CA LEU A 384 -39.87 -21.27 -0.02
C LEU A 384 -40.60 -22.14 1.01
N GLY A 385 -41.83 -21.79 1.39
CA GLY A 385 -42.52 -22.36 2.54
C GLY A 385 -42.05 -21.79 3.89
N ASP A 386 -42.43 -22.45 4.99
CA ASP A 386 -42.19 -21.98 6.35
C ASP A 386 -40.81 -22.42 6.88
N ARG A 387 -40.33 -23.61 6.50
CA ARG A 387 -39.06 -24.19 7.00
C ARG A 387 -38.07 -24.40 5.85
N VAL A 388 -36.93 -23.73 5.90
CA VAL A 388 -35.90 -23.75 4.84
C VAL A 388 -34.58 -24.27 5.37
N ALA A 389 -33.96 -25.20 4.64
CA ALA A 389 -32.56 -25.60 4.88
C ALA A 389 -31.62 -24.94 3.87
N VAL A 390 -30.47 -24.46 4.31
CA VAL A 390 -29.39 -23.94 3.45
C VAL A 390 -28.14 -24.77 3.67
N ILE A 391 -27.60 -25.36 2.60
CA ILE A 391 -26.44 -26.24 2.67
C ILE A 391 -25.18 -25.47 2.29
N GLY A 392 -24.28 -25.22 3.23
CA GLY A 392 -23.05 -24.48 2.98
C GLY A 392 -22.56 -23.68 4.18
N GLY A 393 -21.46 -22.94 4.00
CA GLY A 393 -20.92 -22.08 5.05
C GLY A 393 -20.13 -20.86 4.55
N GLY A 394 -20.16 -20.59 3.24
CA GLY A 394 -19.60 -19.38 2.66
C GLY A 394 -20.62 -18.24 2.62
N ASN A 395 -20.22 -17.06 2.14
CA ASN A 395 -21.09 -15.88 2.08
C ASN A 395 -22.41 -16.14 1.34
N THR A 396 -22.39 -16.88 0.22
CA THR A 396 -23.61 -17.28 -0.49
C THR A 396 -24.60 -18.04 0.40
N ALA A 397 -24.13 -18.88 1.33
CA ALA A 397 -25.00 -19.61 2.24
C ALA A 397 -25.59 -18.67 3.31
N ILE A 398 -24.80 -17.73 3.82
CA ILE A 398 -25.28 -16.71 4.77
C ILE A 398 -26.32 -15.80 4.11
N ASP A 399 -26.01 -15.27 2.92
CA ASP A 399 -26.90 -14.41 2.16
C ASP A 399 -28.20 -15.15 1.80
N SER A 400 -28.11 -16.40 1.33
CA SER A 400 -29.30 -17.22 1.03
C SER A 400 -30.17 -17.44 2.26
N ALA A 401 -29.57 -17.67 3.44
CA ALA A 401 -30.33 -17.90 4.67
C ALA A 401 -31.05 -16.62 5.15
N ARG A 402 -30.37 -15.48 5.12
CA ARG A 402 -30.94 -14.18 5.51
C ARG A 402 -32.02 -13.72 4.53
N VAL A 403 -31.80 -13.88 3.23
CA VAL A 403 -32.82 -13.60 2.21
C VAL A 403 -34.03 -14.52 2.39
N ALA A 404 -33.84 -15.83 2.62
CA ALA A 404 -34.94 -16.76 2.85
C ALA A 404 -35.80 -16.36 4.07
N LEU A 405 -35.15 -15.95 5.17
CA LEU A 405 -35.84 -15.46 6.37
C LEU A 405 -36.66 -14.20 6.04
N ARG A 406 -36.05 -13.21 5.37
CA ARG A 406 -36.71 -11.93 5.04
C ARG A 406 -37.79 -12.05 3.98
N LEU A 407 -37.79 -13.12 3.16
CA LEU A 407 -38.90 -13.48 2.26
C LEU A 407 -40.11 -14.09 2.99
N GLY A 408 -39.99 -14.34 4.31
CA GLY A 408 -41.09 -14.79 5.16
C GLY A 408 -41.00 -16.23 5.65
N ALA A 409 -39.88 -16.94 5.44
CA ALA A 409 -39.66 -18.23 6.08
C ALA A 409 -39.66 -18.06 7.62
N LYS A 410 -40.35 -18.94 8.34
CA LYS A 410 -40.45 -18.87 9.82
C LYS A 410 -39.24 -19.50 10.51
N GLU A 411 -38.60 -20.46 9.86
CA GLU A 411 -37.42 -21.13 10.38
C GLU A 411 -36.42 -21.39 9.24
N VAL A 412 -35.20 -20.89 9.41
CA VAL A 412 -34.10 -21.13 8.47
C VAL A 412 -32.96 -21.81 9.20
N THR A 413 -32.47 -22.92 8.64
CA THR A 413 -31.38 -23.71 9.20
C THR A 413 -30.25 -23.88 8.20
N ILE A 414 -29.06 -23.40 8.55
CA ILE A 414 -27.83 -23.65 7.81
C ILE A 414 -27.25 -24.99 8.26
N VAL A 415 -26.96 -25.88 7.32
CA VAL A 415 -26.27 -27.16 7.56
C VAL A 415 -24.84 -27.04 7.06
N TYR A 416 -23.87 -27.15 7.97
CA TYR A 416 -22.46 -26.98 7.64
C TYR A 416 -21.59 -28.13 8.16
N ARG A 417 -20.76 -28.67 7.25
CA ARG A 417 -19.96 -29.88 7.49
C ARG A 417 -18.74 -29.70 8.39
N ARG A 418 -18.44 -28.48 8.86
CA ARG A 418 -17.31 -28.19 9.78
C ARG A 418 -17.80 -27.33 10.96
N THR A 419 -16.88 -26.79 11.75
CA THR A 419 -17.21 -25.89 12.87
C THR A 419 -17.17 -24.43 12.42
N ARG A 420 -17.59 -23.52 13.31
CA ARG A 420 -17.56 -22.07 13.10
C ARG A 420 -16.18 -21.56 12.67
N ALA A 421 -15.10 -22.09 13.27
CA ALA A 421 -13.73 -21.65 12.99
C ALA A 421 -13.28 -21.89 11.54
N GLU A 422 -13.86 -22.91 10.88
CA GLU A 422 -13.55 -23.19 9.48
C GLU A 422 -14.58 -22.61 8.50
N MET A 423 -15.57 -21.82 8.93
CA MET A 423 -16.53 -21.20 8.00
C MET A 423 -15.81 -20.20 7.07
N PRO A 424 -15.99 -20.27 5.74
CA PRO A 424 -15.43 -19.27 4.83
C PRO A 424 -16.11 -17.91 4.88
N ALA A 425 -17.34 -17.82 5.38
CA ALA A 425 -18.06 -16.56 5.50
C ALA A 425 -17.37 -15.60 6.47
N SER A 426 -17.56 -14.30 6.27
CA SER A 426 -17.04 -13.29 7.21
C SER A 426 -17.63 -13.51 8.61
N GLY A 427 -16.81 -13.34 9.66
CA GLY A 427 -17.25 -13.50 11.05
C GLY A 427 -18.45 -12.63 11.39
N ASP A 428 -18.39 -11.34 11.02
CA ASP A 428 -19.47 -10.36 11.22
C ASP A 428 -20.78 -10.83 10.57
N GLU A 429 -20.74 -11.34 9.34
CA GLU A 429 -21.93 -11.80 8.61
C GLU A 429 -22.57 -13.04 9.25
N VAL A 430 -21.74 -13.93 9.81
CA VAL A 430 -22.24 -15.09 10.57
C VAL A 430 -22.93 -14.61 11.85
N GLU A 431 -22.39 -13.60 12.53
CA GLU A 431 -23.00 -13.03 13.75
C GLU A 431 -24.31 -12.31 13.48
N GLU A 432 -24.40 -11.57 12.37
CA GLU A 432 -25.64 -10.93 11.91
C GLU A 432 -26.71 -11.98 11.59
N ALA A 433 -26.35 -13.07 10.89
CA ALA A 433 -27.29 -14.15 10.61
C ALA A 433 -27.84 -14.81 11.89
N LEU A 434 -26.96 -15.09 12.86
CA LEU A 434 -27.37 -15.66 14.15
C LEU A 434 -28.27 -14.71 14.95
N SER A 435 -27.99 -13.40 14.88
CA SER A 435 -28.77 -12.36 15.56
C SER A 435 -30.19 -12.24 14.98
N GLU A 436 -30.38 -12.54 13.70
CA GLU A 436 -31.69 -12.64 13.05
C GLU A 436 -32.44 -13.95 13.38
N GLY A 437 -31.83 -14.86 14.16
CA GLY A 437 -32.45 -16.12 14.60
C GLY A 437 -32.22 -17.31 13.66
N ILE A 438 -31.32 -17.18 12.68
CA ILE A 438 -30.96 -18.29 11.79
C ILE A 438 -30.19 -19.36 12.58
N LYS A 439 -30.62 -20.61 12.46
CA LYS A 439 -29.99 -21.74 13.14
C LYS A 439 -28.81 -22.26 12.32
N VAL A 440 -27.77 -22.74 12.98
CA VAL A 440 -26.65 -23.42 12.32
C VAL A 440 -26.42 -24.79 12.93
N VAL A 441 -26.57 -25.83 12.11
CA VAL A 441 -26.21 -27.21 12.44
C VAL A 441 -24.80 -27.45 11.93
N PHE A 442 -23.84 -27.29 12.83
CA PHE A 442 -22.43 -27.63 12.58
C PHE A 442 -22.20 -29.13 12.53
N LEU A 443 -21.07 -29.51 11.94
CA LEU A 443 -20.62 -30.90 11.87
C LEU A 443 -21.69 -31.83 11.31
N ALA A 444 -22.34 -31.40 10.22
CA ALA A 444 -23.35 -32.18 9.53
C ALA A 444 -23.22 -32.00 8.01
N THR A 445 -23.45 -33.08 7.26
CA THR A 445 -23.52 -33.02 5.79
C THR A 445 -24.74 -33.80 5.33
N PRO A 446 -25.50 -33.31 4.33
CA PRO A 446 -26.59 -34.08 3.75
C PRO A 446 -26.04 -35.24 2.92
N THR A 447 -26.75 -36.37 2.95
CA THR A 447 -26.42 -37.61 2.21
C THR A 447 -27.55 -38.04 1.27
N GLU A 448 -28.80 -37.71 1.59
CA GLU A 448 -29.97 -37.97 0.74
C GLU A 448 -31.06 -36.91 0.99
N ILE A 449 -31.78 -36.52 -0.07
CA ILE A 449 -33.01 -35.74 -0.01
C ILE A 449 -34.13 -36.60 -0.59
N LYS A 450 -35.26 -36.72 0.10
CA LYS A 450 -36.44 -37.43 -0.43
C LYS A 450 -37.73 -36.73 -0.05
N ARG A 451 -38.78 -36.91 -0.84
CA ARG A 451 -40.12 -36.41 -0.50
C ARG A 451 -40.75 -37.33 0.54
N ALA A 452 -41.15 -36.78 1.67
CA ALA A 452 -41.86 -37.49 2.73
C ALA A 452 -42.85 -36.53 3.42
N LYS A 453 -44.07 -37.00 3.68
CA LYS A 453 -45.12 -36.25 4.40
C LYS A 453 -45.42 -34.86 3.81
N GLY A 454 -45.35 -34.72 2.48
CA GLY A 454 -45.58 -33.44 1.79
C GLY A 454 -44.40 -32.45 1.85
N GLN A 455 -43.31 -32.80 2.53
CA GLN A 455 -42.09 -32.00 2.69
C GLN A 455 -40.87 -32.73 2.11
N LEU A 456 -39.71 -32.06 2.12
CA LEU A 456 -38.41 -32.67 1.87
C LEU A 456 -37.83 -33.18 3.20
N GLU A 457 -37.59 -34.49 3.28
CA GLU A 457 -36.77 -35.08 4.33
C GLU A 457 -35.30 -35.00 3.92
N LEU A 458 -34.52 -34.21 4.67
CA LEU A 458 -33.08 -34.03 4.51
C LEU A 458 -32.36 -34.99 5.46
N VAL A 459 -31.82 -36.08 4.92
CA VAL A 459 -31.01 -37.05 5.66
C VAL A 459 -29.58 -36.53 5.74
N CYS A 460 -29.08 -36.37 6.96
CA CYS A 460 -27.74 -35.89 7.26
C CYS A 460 -26.94 -36.93 8.04
N THR A 461 -25.62 -36.86 7.94
CA THR A 461 -24.67 -37.61 8.77
C THR A 461 -23.84 -36.64 9.58
N ARG A 462 -23.53 -36.98 10.85
CA ARG A 462 -22.63 -36.16 11.67
C ARG A 462 -21.21 -36.27 11.16
N MET A 463 -20.47 -35.18 11.29
CA MET A 463 -19.06 -35.09 10.91
C MET A 463 -18.20 -34.87 12.15
N GLU A 464 -16.94 -35.27 12.06
CA GLU A 464 -15.88 -34.83 12.97
C GLU A 464 -14.76 -34.15 12.17
N LEU A 465 -13.93 -33.37 12.85
CA LEU A 465 -12.78 -32.73 12.19
C LEU A 465 -11.59 -33.70 12.17
N GLY A 466 -11.16 -34.08 10.98
CA GLY A 466 -9.90 -34.78 10.75
C GLY A 466 -8.71 -33.83 10.65
N GLU A 467 -7.67 -34.29 9.98
CA GLU A 467 -6.44 -33.52 9.76
C GLU A 467 -6.67 -32.29 8.86
N PRO A 468 -5.89 -31.21 9.04
CA PRO A 468 -5.83 -30.11 8.09
C PRO A 468 -5.51 -30.56 6.66
N ASP A 469 -6.19 -29.97 5.68
CA ASP A 469 -5.81 -30.07 4.26
C ASP A 469 -4.63 -29.12 3.92
N ALA A 470 -4.23 -29.07 2.66
CA ALA A 470 -3.13 -28.22 2.20
C ALA A 470 -3.39 -26.71 2.40
N SER A 471 -4.65 -26.30 2.62
CA SER A 471 -5.01 -24.91 2.96
C SER A 471 -4.95 -24.64 4.47
N GLY A 472 -4.65 -25.65 5.28
CA GLY A 472 -4.71 -25.60 6.74
C GLY A 472 -6.12 -25.81 7.31
N ARG A 473 -7.15 -25.98 6.47
CA ARG A 473 -8.53 -26.21 6.94
C ARG A 473 -8.73 -27.68 7.26
N ARG A 474 -9.29 -27.98 8.43
CA ARG A 474 -9.56 -29.36 8.86
C ARG A 474 -10.57 -30.06 7.95
N GLN A 475 -10.27 -31.30 7.58
CA GLN A 475 -11.15 -32.09 6.71
C GLN A 475 -12.35 -32.63 7.50
N PRO A 476 -13.57 -32.63 6.94
CA PRO A 476 -14.73 -33.21 7.59
C PRO A 476 -14.76 -34.73 7.33
N VAL A 477 -14.86 -35.53 8.39
CA VAL A 477 -14.88 -36.99 8.34
C VAL A 477 -16.24 -37.49 8.84
N PRO A 478 -16.97 -38.35 8.09
CA PRO A 478 -18.25 -38.88 8.54
C PRO A 478 -18.12 -39.76 9.79
N VAL A 479 -18.99 -39.53 10.78
CA VAL A 479 -19.11 -40.37 11.97
C VAL A 479 -20.03 -41.54 11.65
N ALA A 480 -19.58 -42.77 11.86
CA ALA A 480 -20.37 -43.96 11.55
C ALA A 480 -21.65 -44.06 12.41
N ARG A 481 -22.77 -44.48 11.79
CA ARG A 481 -24.07 -44.71 12.45
C ARG A 481 -24.61 -43.46 13.18
N SER A 482 -24.42 -42.29 12.58
CA SER A 482 -24.79 -40.99 13.14
C SER A 482 -25.84 -40.25 12.29
N GLU A 483 -26.56 -40.99 11.46
CA GLU A 483 -27.55 -40.44 10.54
C GLU A 483 -28.75 -39.86 11.31
N PHE A 484 -29.23 -38.71 10.86
CA PHE A 484 -30.43 -38.05 11.37
C PHE A 484 -31.19 -37.37 10.23
N SER A 485 -32.50 -37.22 10.39
CA SER A 485 -33.37 -36.60 9.40
C SER A 485 -34.07 -35.37 9.98
N GLU A 486 -34.17 -34.34 9.16
CA GLU A 486 -35.03 -33.17 9.42
C GLU A 486 -35.91 -32.87 8.20
N TYR A 487 -37.02 -32.17 8.41
CA TYR A 487 -38.03 -31.92 7.38
C TYR A 487 -38.10 -30.43 7.03
N PHE A 488 -38.05 -30.12 5.74
CA PHE A 488 -38.06 -28.75 5.22
C PHE A 488 -39.01 -28.64 4.03
N ASP A 489 -39.56 -27.45 3.81
CA ASP A 489 -40.37 -27.16 2.64
C ASP A 489 -39.49 -26.95 1.40
N SER A 490 -38.34 -26.30 1.59
CA SER A 490 -37.33 -26.06 0.56
C SER A 490 -35.91 -26.28 1.06
N VAL A 491 -35.01 -26.64 0.15
CA VAL A 491 -33.56 -26.78 0.41
C VAL A 491 -32.80 -25.91 -0.59
N ILE A 492 -31.88 -25.07 -0.11
CA ILE A 492 -31.03 -24.21 -0.93
C ILE A 492 -29.59 -24.72 -0.85
N ALA A 493 -29.03 -25.14 -1.98
CA ALA A 493 -27.67 -25.66 -2.07
C ALA A 493 -26.67 -24.52 -2.38
N ALA A 494 -25.78 -24.21 -1.43
CA ALA A 494 -24.75 -23.17 -1.54
C ALA A 494 -23.35 -23.78 -1.29
N VAL A 495 -23.02 -24.83 -2.04
CA VAL A 495 -21.82 -25.68 -1.80
C VAL A 495 -20.59 -25.32 -2.65
N GLY A 496 -20.63 -24.20 -3.37
CA GLY A 496 -19.51 -23.64 -4.13
C GLY A 496 -19.87 -23.32 -5.58
N GLN A 497 -18.97 -22.64 -6.28
CA GLN A 497 -19.17 -22.21 -7.67
C GLN A 497 -18.01 -22.67 -8.56
N THR A 498 -18.28 -22.76 -9.85
CA THR A 498 -17.33 -23.08 -10.91
C THR A 498 -17.56 -22.13 -12.09
N PRO A 499 -16.49 -21.74 -12.80
CA PRO A 499 -16.64 -21.09 -14.11
C PRO A 499 -17.27 -22.04 -15.12
N ASP A 500 -18.04 -21.46 -16.05
CA ASP A 500 -18.34 -22.05 -17.34
C ASP A 500 -17.53 -21.31 -18.40
N ILE A 501 -16.68 -22.04 -19.12
CA ILE A 501 -15.71 -21.49 -20.07
C ILE A 501 -16.04 -22.09 -21.43
N PRO A 502 -16.43 -21.27 -22.42
CA PRO A 502 -16.71 -21.75 -23.77
C PRO A 502 -15.54 -22.55 -24.34
N GLY A 503 -15.79 -23.80 -24.75
CA GLY A 503 -14.73 -24.69 -25.26
C GLY A 503 -14.00 -24.13 -26.48
N GLN A 504 -14.71 -23.35 -27.31
CA GLN A 504 -14.16 -22.70 -28.50
C GLN A 504 -13.17 -21.56 -28.21
N PHE A 505 -13.01 -21.14 -26.95
CA PHE A 505 -11.95 -20.20 -26.57
C PHE A 505 -10.55 -20.80 -26.76
N GLY A 506 -10.42 -22.14 -26.71
CA GLY A 506 -9.16 -22.84 -26.98
C GLY A 506 -8.04 -22.54 -25.97
N LEU A 507 -8.40 -22.18 -24.73
CA LEU A 507 -7.45 -21.82 -23.66
C LEU A 507 -7.18 -22.98 -22.70
N ARG A 508 -6.03 -22.96 -22.02
CA ARG A 508 -5.73 -23.95 -20.97
C ARG A 508 -6.61 -23.78 -19.74
N VAL A 509 -7.28 -24.86 -19.38
CA VAL A 509 -8.14 -24.96 -18.19
C VAL A 509 -7.50 -25.90 -17.17
N ARG A 510 -7.44 -25.49 -15.90
CA ARG A 510 -6.95 -26.29 -14.77
C ARG A 510 -7.96 -27.38 -14.40
N ARG A 511 -7.53 -28.36 -13.60
CA ARG A 511 -8.39 -29.43 -13.06
C ARG A 511 -9.66 -28.93 -12.35
N GLN A 512 -9.61 -27.72 -11.79
CA GLN A 512 -10.72 -27.07 -11.08
C GLN A 512 -11.67 -26.28 -12.00
N LYS A 513 -11.58 -26.46 -13.33
CA LYS A 513 -12.35 -25.71 -14.33
C LYS A 513 -12.11 -24.19 -14.34
N THR A 514 -10.94 -23.76 -13.87
CA THR A 514 -10.51 -22.36 -13.94
C THR A 514 -9.47 -22.14 -15.02
N LEU A 515 -9.38 -20.94 -15.59
CA LEU A 515 -8.37 -20.60 -16.59
C LEU A 515 -6.97 -20.56 -15.99
N GLN A 516 -5.99 -21.05 -16.75
CA GLN A 516 -4.58 -20.89 -16.43
C GLN A 516 -4.06 -19.56 -16.97
N VAL A 517 -3.48 -18.75 -16.08
CA VAL A 517 -2.81 -17.50 -16.43
C VAL A 517 -1.44 -17.42 -15.76
N ASP A 518 -0.61 -16.54 -16.28
CA ASP A 518 0.57 -16.03 -15.58
C ASP A 518 0.13 -15.17 -14.38
N PRO A 519 0.62 -15.45 -13.15
CA PRO A 519 0.13 -14.80 -11.95
C PRO A 519 0.46 -13.30 -11.85
N ASP A 520 1.55 -12.85 -12.47
CA ASP A 520 2.02 -11.47 -12.39
C ASP A 520 1.34 -10.58 -13.45
N THR A 521 1.06 -11.14 -14.63
CA THR A 521 0.54 -10.42 -15.80
C THR A 521 -0.94 -10.67 -16.07
N GLN A 522 -1.50 -11.77 -15.58
CA GLN A 522 -2.83 -12.29 -15.94
C GLN A 522 -2.95 -12.77 -17.40
N ALA A 523 -1.84 -12.89 -18.12
CA ALA A 523 -1.83 -13.35 -19.51
C ALA A 523 -2.17 -14.84 -19.60
N THR A 524 -2.95 -15.21 -20.60
CA THR A 524 -3.25 -16.62 -20.92
C THR A 524 -2.13 -17.22 -21.79
N ASP A 525 -2.30 -18.48 -22.22
CA ASP A 525 -1.42 -19.10 -23.21
C ASP A 525 -1.66 -18.61 -24.65
N ARG A 526 -2.68 -17.78 -24.87
CA ARG A 526 -2.97 -17.16 -26.16
C ARG A 526 -2.52 -15.70 -26.18
N GLN A 527 -1.73 -15.34 -27.18
CA GLN A 527 -1.27 -13.97 -27.38
C GLN A 527 -2.44 -12.99 -27.55
N GLY A 528 -2.36 -11.83 -26.91
CA GLY A 528 -3.41 -10.81 -26.93
C GLY A 528 -4.60 -11.12 -26.03
N VAL A 529 -4.56 -12.18 -25.21
CA VAL A 529 -5.66 -12.60 -24.34
C VAL A 529 -5.23 -12.73 -22.88
N TRP A 530 -5.99 -12.09 -21.98
CA TRP A 530 -5.83 -12.12 -20.53
C TRP A 530 -7.09 -12.65 -19.86
N ALA A 531 -6.98 -13.13 -18.63
CA ALA A 531 -8.14 -13.52 -17.83
C ALA A 531 -7.94 -13.19 -16.34
N GLY A 532 -9.02 -12.86 -15.63
CA GLY A 532 -8.93 -12.48 -14.22
C GLY A 532 -10.27 -12.51 -13.47
N GLY A 533 -10.18 -12.48 -12.15
CA GLY A 533 -11.32 -12.71 -11.26
C GLY A 533 -11.64 -14.19 -11.10
N ASP A 534 -12.89 -14.50 -10.74
CA ASP A 534 -13.28 -15.85 -10.33
C ASP A 534 -13.14 -16.92 -11.42
N VAL A 535 -13.07 -16.52 -12.71
CA VAL A 535 -12.76 -17.44 -13.82
C VAL A 535 -11.36 -18.07 -13.69
N VAL A 536 -10.43 -17.40 -12.98
CA VAL A 536 -9.05 -17.86 -12.74
C VAL A 536 -8.91 -18.47 -11.34
N THR A 537 -9.46 -17.82 -10.32
CA THR A 537 -9.24 -18.20 -8.91
C THR A 537 -10.30 -19.16 -8.35
N GLY A 538 -11.46 -19.28 -9.02
CA GLY A 538 -12.69 -19.69 -8.35
C GLY A 538 -13.23 -18.57 -7.46
N SER A 539 -14.33 -18.83 -6.75
CA SER A 539 -15.00 -17.85 -5.88
C SER A 539 -14.02 -17.19 -4.92
N ALA A 540 -13.85 -15.87 -5.07
CA ALA A 540 -12.97 -15.06 -4.23
C ALA A 540 -13.72 -13.84 -3.68
N THR A 541 -12.99 -12.86 -3.15
CA THR A 541 -13.55 -11.58 -2.69
C THR A 541 -13.57 -10.55 -3.82
N VAL A 542 -14.49 -9.58 -3.74
CA VAL A 542 -14.58 -8.46 -4.70
C VAL A 542 -13.22 -7.75 -4.86
N ILE A 543 -12.54 -7.45 -3.75
CA ILE A 543 -11.22 -6.80 -3.79
C ILE A 543 -10.13 -7.65 -4.49
N SER A 544 -10.24 -8.99 -4.45
CA SER A 544 -9.32 -9.88 -5.18
C SER A 544 -9.57 -9.82 -6.69
N ALA A 545 -10.84 -9.73 -7.10
CA ALA A 545 -11.21 -9.54 -8.50
C ALA A 545 -10.76 -8.16 -9.02
N ILE A 546 -10.92 -7.11 -8.21
CA ILE A 546 -10.38 -5.76 -8.50
C ILE A 546 -8.86 -5.82 -8.71
N ALA A 547 -8.13 -6.47 -7.80
CA ALA A 547 -6.68 -6.63 -7.91
C ALA A 547 -6.26 -7.34 -9.22
N ALA A 548 -6.99 -8.39 -9.62
CA ALA A 548 -6.76 -9.09 -10.87
C ALA A 548 -7.01 -8.18 -12.09
N GLY A 549 -8.11 -7.42 -12.09
CA GLY A 549 -8.43 -6.44 -13.14
C GLY A 549 -7.36 -5.35 -13.28
N LYS A 550 -6.85 -4.81 -12.15
CA LYS A 550 -5.77 -3.80 -12.15
C LYS A 550 -4.47 -4.36 -12.74
N ARG A 551 -4.08 -5.59 -12.35
CA ARG A 551 -2.89 -6.26 -12.92
C ARG A 551 -3.05 -6.52 -14.42
N ALA A 552 -4.21 -7.01 -14.85
CA ALA A 552 -4.50 -7.24 -16.26
C ALA A 552 -4.44 -5.94 -17.07
N ALA A 553 -5.07 -4.86 -16.61
CA ALA A 553 -5.01 -3.55 -17.27
C ALA A 553 -3.58 -3.05 -17.46
N ALA A 554 -2.73 -3.15 -16.42
CA ALA A 554 -1.32 -2.78 -16.51
C ALA A 554 -0.50 -3.70 -17.44
N SER A 555 -0.87 -4.97 -17.58
CA SER A 555 -0.23 -5.87 -18.53
C SER A 555 -0.65 -5.64 -19.97
N ILE A 556 -1.95 -5.41 -20.20
CA ILE A 556 -2.52 -5.12 -21.52
C ILE A 556 -1.94 -3.81 -22.05
N ASP A 557 -1.89 -2.78 -21.22
CA ASP A 557 -1.31 -1.48 -21.57
C ASP A 557 0.14 -1.60 -22.05
N ARG A 558 0.99 -2.33 -21.31
CA ARG A 558 2.39 -2.60 -21.71
C ARG A 558 2.48 -3.36 -23.01
N TYR A 559 1.61 -4.36 -23.22
CA TYR A 559 1.57 -5.13 -24.46
C TYR A 559 1.23 -4.23 -25.67
N LEU A 560 0.24 -3.34 -25.52
CA LEU A 560 -0.25 -2.49 -26.61
C LEU A 560 0.66 -1.30 -26.93
N THR A 561 1.41 -0.81 -25.93
CA THR A 561 2.28 0.38 -26.09
C THR A 561 3.75 0.02 -26.29
N GLY A 562 4.15 -1.21 -25.97
CA GLY A 562 5.56 -1.61 -25.91
C GLY A 562 6.33 -0.95 -24.77
N ALA A 563 5.65 -0.28 -23.83
CA ALA A 563 6.29 0.38 -22.70
C ALA A 563 6.93 -0.65 -21.76
N GLU A 564 8.18 -0.40 -21.37
CA GLU A 564 8.80 -1.15 -20.28
C GLU A 564 8.04 -0.90 -18.97
N ALA A 565 8.13 -1.85 -18.03
CA ALA A 565 7.50 -1.69 -16.73
C ALA A 565 8.03 -0.41 -16.09
N ALA A 566 7.13 0.54 -15.79
CA ALA A 566 7.48 1.74 -15.06
C ALA A 566 8.21 1.32 -13.78
N THR A 567 9.49 1.70 -13.67
CA THR A 567 10.19 1.65 -12.39
C THR A 567 9.38 2.48 -11.42
N LYS A 568 8.96 1.90 -10.29
CA LYS A 568 8.17 2.56 -9.23
C LYS A 568 8.51 4.03 -9.16
N ASP A 569 7.48 4.88 -9.29
CA ASP A 569 7.62 6.33 -9.29
C ASP A 569 8.63 6.76 -8.22
N LYS A 570 9.67 7.45 -8.70
CA LYS A 570 10.57 8.21 -7.84
C LYS A 570 9.71 9.29 -7.24
N ALA A 571 9.25 9.12 -6.01
CA ALA A 571 8.58 10.18 -5.26
C ALA A 571 9.46 11.44 -5.34
N THR A 572 9.04 12.42 -6.14
CA THR A 572 9.71 13.70 -6.27
C THR A 572 9.14 14.62 -5.20
N GLY A 573 9.93 14.89 -4.16
CA GLY A 573 9.55 15.75 -3.04
C GLY A 573 9.68 15.07 -1.68
N GLN A 574 10.16 15.83 -0.68
CA GLN A 574 10.24 15.38 0.71
C GLN A 574 8.85 15.47 1.38
N THR A 575 7.93 14.57 1.05
CA THR A 575 6.65 14.47 1.76
C THR A 575 6.77 13.44 2.87
N PHE A 576 7.04 13.90 4.10
CA PHE A 576 7.01 13.01 5.26
C PHE A 576 5.57 12.67 5.62
N LEU A 577 5.36 11.40 5.93
CA LEU A 577 4.10 10.93 6.51
C LEU A 577 3.98 11.52 7.92
N LYS A 578 3.10 12.51 8.07
CA LYS A 578 2.88 13.17 9.36
C LYS A 578 2.27 12.19 10.36
N PHE A 579 2.67 12.37 11.60
CA PHE A 579 2.14 11.66 12.74
C PHE A 579 1.13 12.56 13.46
N ASN A 580 0.12 11.99 14.10
CA ASN A 580 -0.76 12.72 14.99
C ASN A 580 -0.59 12.17 16.42
N ASN A 581 -0.19 12.98 17.39
CA ASN A 581 -0.06 12.52 18.77
C ASN A 581 -1.35 11.94 19.35
N GLU A 582 -2.52 12.29 18.79
CA GLU A 582 -3.80 11.67 19.13
C GLU A 582 -3.80 10.15 18.92
N TYR A 583 -3.03 9.61 17.96
CA TYR A 583 -3.00 8.15 17.78
C TYR A 583 -2.40 7.42 18.99
N LEU A 584 -1.54 8.07 19.80
CA LEU A 584 -0.96 7.46 21.01
C LEU A 584 -1.98 7.34 22.14
N LYS A 585 -3.17 7.94 21.99
CA LYS A 585 -4.26 7.76 22.94
C LYS A 585 -5.00 6.48 22.59
N LYS A 586 -5.30 5.70 23.62
CA LYS A 586 -6.19 4.54 23.48
C LYS A 586 -7.61 5.03 23.28
N THR A 587 -8.24 4.58 22.20
CA THR A 587 -9.60 4.95 21.80
C THR A 587 -10.28 3.76 21.14
N SER A 588 -11.62 3.71 21.23
CA SER A 588 -12.41 2.67 20.60
C SER A 588 -12.59 2.93 19.10
N LYS A 589 -12.74 1.85 18.33
CA LYS A 589 -13.11 1.89 16.93
C LYS A 589 -14.51 2.47 16.77
N ALA A 590 -14.65 3.45 15.87
CA ALA A 590 -15.94 3.96 15.45
C ALA A 590 -16.79 2.81 14.88
N LYS A 591 -18.06 2.75 15.27
CA LYS A 591 -19.01 1.74 14.81
C LYS A 591 -20.02 2.40 13.92
N ALA A 592 -20.15 1.88 12.70
CA ALA A 592 -21.23 2.23 11.79
C ALA A 592 -22.60 2.01 12.47
N PRO A 593 -23.55 2.95 12.33
CA PRO A 593 -24.92 2.74 12.80
C PRO A 593 -25.57 1.58 12.04
N THR A 594 -26.41 0.80 12.73
CA THR A 594 -27.12 -0.36 12.15
C THR A 594 -28.62 -0.24 12.32
N VAL A 595 -29.38 -0.79 11.37
CA VAL A 595 -30.84 -0.91 11.46
C VAL A 595 -31.22 -1.94 12.55
N PRO A 596 -32.16 -1.60 13.47
CA PRO A 596 -32.67 -2.54 14.46
C PRO A 596 -33.21 -3.82 13.81
N LEU A 597 -33.04 -4.98 14.46
CA LEU A 597 -33.45 -6.28 13.90
C LEU A 597 -34.92 -6.33 13.47
N SER A 598 -35.83 -5.64 14.17
CA SER A 598 -37.26 -5.58 13.85
C SER A 598 -37.58 -4.85 12.54
N ASP A 599 -36.69 -3.96 12.11
CA ASP A 599 -36.92 -3.03 11.02
C ASP A 599 -36.15 -3.45 9.75
N ARG A 600 -35.37 -4.53 9.84
CA ARG A 600 -34.61 -5.09 8.72
C ARG A 600 -35.55 -5.72 7.69
N SER A 601 -35.30 -5.43 6.42
CA SER A 601 -36.07 -5.92 5.29
C SER A 601 -35.15 -6.22 4.11
N LEU A 602 -35.69 -6.72 2.99
CA LEU A 602 -34.86 -7.01 1.81
C LEU A 602 -34.31 -5.74 1.16
N ASP A 603 -35.07 -4.64 1.25
CA ASP A 603 -34.87 -3.44 0.43
C ASP A 603 -34.15 -2.31 1.20
N VAL A 604 -33.81 -2.52 2.47
CA VAL A 604 -33.16 -1.53 3.32
C VAL A 604 -31.77 -2.02 3.69
N GLU A 605 -30.77 -1.16 3.48
CA GLU A 605 -29.39 -1.45 3.87
C GLU A 605 -29.28 -1.59 5.40
N ASP A 606 -28.65 -2.67 5.88
CA ASP A 606 -28.61 -2.97 7.32
C ASP A 606 -27.68 -2.05 8.12
N THR A 607 -26.71 -1.43 7.46
CA THR A 607 -25.65 -0.64 8.08
C THR A 607 -25.45 0.64 7.30
N PHE A 608 -25.25 1.76 7.98
CA PHE A 608 -25.01 3.07 7.38
C PHE A 608 -23.53 3.45 7.43
N GLY A 609 -23.10 4.37 6.55
CA GLY A 609 -21.74 4.92 6.59
C GLY A 609 -21.49 5.73 7.88
N LEU A 610 -20.21 5.90 8.23
CA LEU A 610 -19.81 6.85 9.28
C LEU A 610 -20.15 8.29 8.89
N GLY A 611 -20.30 9.18 9.86
CA GLY A 611 -20.29 10.61 9.62
C GLY A 611 -18.87 11.14 9.40
N LEU A 612 -18.76 12.39 8.93
CA LEU A 612 -17.48 13.07 8.70
C LEU A 612 -16.60 13.06 9.97
N THR A 613 -17.19 13.36 11.12
CA THR A 613 -16.47 13.43 12.41
C THR A 613 -15.92 12.06 12.84
N GLU A 614 -16.71 10.99 12.72
CA GLU A 614 -16.24 9.64 13.05
C GLU A 614 -15.15 9.17 12.08
N MET A 615 -15.30 9.49 10.80
CA MET A 615 -14.32 9.19 9.76
C MET A 615 -12.98 9.89 10.01
N GLU A 616 -13.01 11.20 10.33
CA GLU A 616 -11.83 11.96 10.74
C GLU A 616 -11.20 11.40 12.02
N THR A 617 -12.03 10.98 12.98
CA THR A 617 -11.56 10.34 14.22
C THR A 617 -10.79 9.04 13.91
N GLU A 618 -11.31 8.18 13.03
CA GLU A 618 -10.63 6.96 12.61
C GLU A 618 -9.34 7.23 11.83
N ALA A 619 -9.34 8.25 10.96
CA ALA A 619 -8.12 8.67 10.27
C ALA A 619 -7.04 9.14 11.27
N ASN A 620 -7.44 9.84 12.34
CA ASN A 620 -6.57 10.26 13.44
C ASN A 620 -6.06 9.11 14.31
N ARG A 621 -6.75 7.97 14.36
CA ARG A 621 -6.27 6.75 15.02
C ARG A 621 -5.17 6.04 14.24
N CYS A 622 -5.05 6.24 12.92
CA CYS A 622 -4.05 5.53 12.13
C CYS A 622 -2.61 5.92 12.47
N PHE A 623 -1.77 4.95 12.89
CA PHE A 623 -0.34 5.12 13.19
C PHE A 623 0.53 5.56 12.01
N ASN A 624 -0.05 5.66 10.81
CA ASN A 624 0.66 5.92 9.56
C ASN A 624 1.74 4.88 9.18
N CYS A 625 2.03 3.90 10.05
CA CYS A 625 2.98 2.78 9.88
C CYS A 625 4.20 3.15 9.05
N SER A 626 4.92 4.20 9.50
CA SER A 626 6.10 4.71 8.84
C SER A 626 7.31 4.69 9.78
N CYS A 627 8.51 4.72 9.20
CA CYS A 627 9.75 4.71 9.93
C CYS A 627 10.10 6.12 10.41
N LEU A 628 10.41 6.22 11.70
CA LEU A 628 10.76 7.44 12.40
C LEU A 628 12.27 7.71 12.46
N ALA A 629 13.07 6.86 11.83
CA ALA A 629 14.52 6.98 11.82
C ALA A 629 14.93 8.29 11.14
N VAL A 630 15.99 8.90 11.65
CA VAL A 630 16.47 10.20 11.15
C VAL A 630 17.67 10.01 10.23
N ASN A 631 17.84 10.94 9.29
CA ASN A 631 19.06 11.05 8.51
C ASN A 631 20.25 11.44 9.41
N THR A 632 21.42 10.88 9.13
CA THR A 632 22.64 11.05 9.92
C THR A 632 23.71 11.93 9.26
N SER A 633 23.48 12.37 8.03
CA SER A 633 24.49 13.03 7.21
C SER A 633 24.57 14.52 7.55
N ASP A 634 25.52 14.88 8.43
CA ASP A 634 25.84 16.31 8.69
C ASP A 634 26.26 17.04 7.41
N ILE A 635 27.01 16.36 6.51
CA ILE A 635 27.39 16.93 5.22
C ILE A 635 26.16 17.12 4.34
N GLY A 636 25.22 16.17 4.36
CA GLY A 636 23.93 16.28 3.68
C GLY A 636 23.17 17.54 4.03
N VAL A 637 23.08 17.88 5.32
CA VAL A 637 22.42 19.11 5.81
C VAL A 637 23.07 20.36 5.22
N VAL A 638 24.41 20.42 5.23
CA VAL A 638 25.15 21.54 4.66
C VAL A 638 24.98 21.62 3.15
N LEU A 639 25.01 20.50 2.45
CA LEU A 639 24.83 20.46 1.00
C LEU A 639 23.43 20.92 0.60
N VAL A 640 22.40 20.56 1.37
CA VAL A 640 21.02 21.08 1.22
C VAL A 640 20.99 22.60 1.43
N ALA A 641 21.71 23.12 2.44
CA ALA A 641 21.82 24.57 2.63
C ALA A 641 22.51 25.29 1.46
N LEU A 642 23.48 24.62 0.83
CA LEU A 642 24.25 25.13 -0.31
C LEU A 642 23.63 24.83 -1.68
N GLU A 643 22.47 24.16 -1.71
CA GLU A 643 21.77 23.76 -2.96
C GLU A 643 22.67 22.99 -3.92
N ALA A 644 23.47 22.08 -3.36
CA ALA A 644 24.41 21.29 -4.12
C ALA A 644 23.70 20.39 -5.16
N LYS A 645 24.48 19.91 -6.12
CA LYS A 645 24.07 18.85 -7.06
C LYS A 645 24.93 17.61 -6.85
N VAL A 646 24.34 16.44 -7.04
CA VAL A 646 25.01 15.15 -6.91
C VAL A 646 25.08 14.48 -8.27
N LYS A 647 26.29 14.12 -8.70
CA LYS A 647 26.55 13.37 -9.92
C LYS A 647 26.59 11.88 -9.62
N ILE A 648 25.74 11.15 -10.31
CA ILE A 648 25.50 9.71 -10.13
C ILE A 648 25.79 9.02 -11.45
N ALA A 649 26.61 7.97 -11.42
CA ALA A 649 26.83 7.08 -12.55
C ALA A 649 26.03 5.79 -12.36
N GLY A 650 25.41 5.30 -13.43
CA GLY A 650 24.65 4.06 -13.45
C GLY A 650 24.66 3.41 -14.84
N PRO A 651 23.89 2.33 -15.03
CA PRO A 651 23.86 1.58 -16.30
C PRO A 651 23.41 2.40 -17.51
N GLU A 652 22.53 3.39 -17.29
CA GLU A 652 21.99 4.29 -18.31
C GLU A 652 22.88 5.52 -18.56
N GLY A 653 24.04 5.58 -17.91
CA GLY A 653 24.98 6.69 -17.99
C GLY A 653 24.97 7.55 -16.73
N ILE A 654 25.20 8.85 -16.91
CA ILE A 654 25.38 9.81 -15.82
C ILE A 654 24.15 10.68 -15.67
N ARG A 655 23.65 10.83 -14.44
CA ARG A 655 22.64 11.82 -14.08
C ARG A 655 23.15 12.75 -13.00
N ILE A 656 22.74 14.01 -13.07
CA ILE A 656 23.03 15.03 -12.06
C ILE A 656 21.69 15.48 -11.48
N ILE A 657 21.53 15.36 -10.17
CA ILE A 657 20.30 15.72 -9.48
C ILE A 657 20.55 16.76 -8.39
N PRO A 658 19.59 17.64 -8.07
CA PRO A 658 19.63 18.45 -6.87
C PRO A 658 19.79 17.58 -5.61
N ILE A 659 20.53 18.07 -4.62
CA ILE A 659 20.75 17.37 -3.35
C ILE A 659 19.44 17.10 -2.58
N ASN A 660 18.43 17.97 -2.71
CA ASN A 660 17.12 17.76 -2.07
C ASN A 660 16.43 16.50 -2.60
N ASP A 661 16.67 16.18 -3.88
CA ASP A 661 16.11 15.01 -4.57
C ASP A 661 17.00 13.76 -4.38
N PHE A 662 18.19 13.93 -3.80
CA PHE A 662 19.09 12.81 -3.51
C PHE A 662 18.60 11.97 -2.32
N PHE A 663 18.02 12.62 -1.31
CA PHE A 663 17.48 11.93 -0.13
C PHE A 663 16.10 11.38 -0.43
N GLY A 664 15.96 10.06 -0.34
CA GLY A 664 14.69 9.37 -0.52
C GLY A 664 13.88 9.29 0.77
N SER A 665 12.85 8.44 0.78
CA SER A 665 12.03 8.19 1.97
C SER A 665 12.88 7.72 3.17
N LEU A 666 13.83 6.80 2.96
CA LEU A 666 14.82 6.40 3.97
C LEU A 666 16.17 6.17 3.32
N GLY A 667 17.10 7.09 3.56
CA GLY A 667 18.42 7.07 2.92
C GLY A 667 18.44 7.90 1.65
N ASN A 668 18.79 7.28 0.51
CA ASN A 668 19.03 7.97 -0.76
C ASN A 668 18.35 7.29 -1.94
N VAL A 669 18.26 8.00 -3.07
CA VAL A 669 17.57 7.58 -4.31
C VAL A 669 18.44 6.74 -5.25
N LEU A 670 19.59 6.25 -4.80
CA LEU A 670 20.47 5.43 -5.65
C LEU A 670 19.81 4.08 -5.93
N GLY A 671 19.79 3.70 -7.22
CA GLY A 671 19.53 2.33 -7.63
C GLY A 671 20.62 1.38 -7.14
N THR A 672 20.33 0.08 -7.15
CA THR A 672 21.29 -0.96 -6.74
C THR A 672 22.54 -1.04 -7.61
N GLU A 673 22.52 -0.37 -8.76
CA GLU A 673 23.58 -0.34 -9.78
C GLU A 673 24.23 1.05 -9.93
N GLU A 674 23.92 1.99 -9.03
CA GLU A 674 24.38 3.37 -9.13
C GLU A 674 25.48 3.73 -8.12
N VAL A 675 26.33 4.68 -8.51
CA VAL A 675 27.48 5.16 -7.73
C VAL A 675 27.50 6.68 -7.72
N VAL A 676 27.59 7.30 -6.54
CA VAL A 676 27.89 8.74 -6.43
C VAL A 676 29.35 8.97 -6.81
N THR A 677 29.60 9.87 -7.76
CA THR A 677 30.96 10.14 -8.25
C THR A 677 31.49 11.52 -7.85
N GLU A 678 30.61 12.52 -7.78
CA GLU A 678 31.00 13.92 -7.55
C GLU A 678 29.84 14.69 -6.90
N ILE A 679 30.19 15.65 -6.04
CA ILE A 679 29.28 16.66 -5.50
C ILE A 679 29.70 18.02 -6.07
N GLN A 680 28.73 18.78 -6.56
CA GLN A 680 28.94 20.10 -7.15
C GLN A 680 28.26 21.16 -6.29
N VAL A 681 29.01 22.17 -5.88
CA VAL A 681 28.52 23.26 -5.03
C VAL A 681 28.83 24.59 -5.70
N THR A 682 27.79 25.35 -6.04
CA THR A 682 27.96 26.71 -6.55
C THR A 682 28.44 27.61 -5.42
N ARG A 683 29.41 28.50 -5.71
CA ARG A 683 29.95 29.44 -4.73
C ARG A 683 28.82 30.29 -4.12
N PRO A 684 28.67 30.32 -2.79
CA PRO A 684 27.77 31.27 -2.13
C PRO A 684 28.20 32.73 -2.38
N PRO A 685 27.28 33.70 -2.21
CA PRO A 685 27.66 35.12 -2.28
C PRO A 685 28.84 35.43 -1.35
N GLU A 686 29.77 36.27 -1.80
CA GLU A 686 31.05 36.47 -1.12
C GLU A 686 30.92 37.04 0.30
N LYS A 687 29.87 37.84 0.53
CA LYS A 687 29.55 38.43 1.85
C LYS A 687 28.56 37.58 2.65
N ALA A 688 28.10 36.44 2.12
CA ALA A 688 27.14 35.62 2.82
C ALA A 688 27.74 35.01 4.09
N LYS A 689 27.04 35.22 5.21
CA LYS A 689 27.36 34.57 6.48
C LYS A 689 27.01 33.09 6.40
N GLN A 690 27.89 32.27 6.97
CA GLN A 690 27.89 30.82 6.85
C GLN A 690 28.07 30.21 8.23
N ALA A 691 27.11 29.42 8.71
CA ALA A 691 27.19 28.75 10.02
C ALA A 691 26.67 27.31 9.98
N PHE A 692 27.41 26.39 10.62
CA PHE A 692 26.94 25.04 10.94
C PHE A 692 26.99 24.83 12.46
N LEU A 693 25.84 24.53 13.05
CA LEU A 693 25.67 24.28 14.48
C LEU A 693 25.11 22.88 14.71
N LYS A 694 25.66 22.15 15.68
CA LYS A 694 25.27 20.78 16.02
C LYS A 694 25.12 20.64 17.53
N PHE A 695 23.96 20.20 17.98
CA PHE A 695 23.73 19.82 19.37
C PHE A 695 23.81 18.30 19.53
N ARG A 696 24.59 17.84 20.51
CA ARG A 696 24.79 16.42 20.86
C ARG A 696 24.95 16.30 22.38
N LEU A 697 24.52 15.17 22.95
CA LEU A 697 24.54 14.98 24.42
C LEU A 697 25.96 14.86 24.99
N ARG A 698 26.90 14.30 24.23
CA ARG A 698 28.31 14.14 24.63
C ARG A 698 29.20 14.29 23.41
N GLU A 699 30.41 14.82 23.58
CA GLU A 699 31.35 14.92 22.45
C GLU A 699 31.80 13.57 21.90
N ALA A 700 31.87 12.56 22.77
CA ALA A 700 32.16 11.17 22.40
C ALA A 700 31.01 10.49 21.62
N VAL A 701 29.77 11.01 21.75
CA VAL A 701 28.61 10.54 20.99
C VAL A 701 28.43 11.47 19.80
N ASP A 702 28.87 11.01 18.64
CA ASP A 702 28.92 11.85 17.45
C ASP A 702 27.54 12.22 16.87
N PHE A 703 26.46 11.52 17.21
CA PHE A 703 25.18 11.76 16.55
C PHE A 703 24.55 13.09 16.97
N ALA A 704 24.11 13.87 15.98
CA ALA A 704 23.33 15.07 16.22
C ALA A 704 21.97 14.69 16.83
N ILE A 705 21.54 15.42 17.86
CA ILE A 705 20.13 15.50 18.23
C ILE A 705 19.41 16.43 17.25
N VAL A 706 20.02 17.59 16.99
CA VAL A 706 19.63 18.56 15.96
C VAL A 706 20.91 19.18 15.41
N SER A 707 20.98 19.36 14.09
CA SER A 707 21.96 20.23 13.46
C SER A 707 21.27 21.26 12.57
N VAL A 708 21.91 22.41 12.38
CA VAL A 708 21.43 23.52 11.55
C VAL A 708 22.59 24.02 10.69
N ALA A 709 22.35 24.12 9.38
CA ALA A 709 23.22 24.82 8.45
C ALA A 709 22.52 26.08 7.94
N SER A 710 23.20 27.22 7.93
CA SER A 710 22.70 28.47 7.35
C SER A 710 23.69 29.11 6.38
N VAL A 711 23.14 29.69 5.31
CA VAL A 711 23.82 30.61 4.39
C VAL A 711 22.93 31.84 4.26
N ILE A 712 23.42 33.00 4.71
CA ILE A 712 22.61 34.22 4.80
C ILE A 712 23.33 35.34 4.09
N ASP A 713 22.75 35.83 3.01
CA ASP A 713 23.21 37.01 2.31
C ASP A 713 22.47 38.25 2.80
N SER A 714 23.20 39.30 3.13
CA SER A 714 22.64 40.51 3.72
C SER A 714 23.36 41.76 3.23
N SER A 715 22.59 42.82 2.97
CA SER A 715 23.08 44.18 2.69
C SER A 715 22.59 45.11 3.78
N ASP A 716 23.49 45.88 4.39
CA ASP A 716 23.16 46.87 5.44
C ASP A 716 22.32 46.29 6.60
N GLY A 717 22.62 45.04 6.98
CA GLY A 717 21.91 44.32 8.04
C GLY A 717 20.56 43.72 7.61
N VAL A 718 20.11 43.95 6.38
CA VAL A 718 18.87 43.41 5.81
C VAL A 718 19.15 42.14 5.01
N CYS A 719 18.44 41.06 5.34
CA CYS A 719 18.54 39.78 4.64
C CYS A 719 18.00 39.88 3.20
N GLN A 720 18.84 39.56 2.22
CA GLN A 720 18.46 39.49 0.81
C GLN A 720 18.06 38.07 0.43
N ASP A 721 18.83 37.09 0.92
CA ASP A 721 18.58 35.68 0.74
C ASP A 721 18.98 34.92 2.01
N ALA A 722 18.17 33.94 2.40
CA ALA A 722 18.45 33.07 3.52
C ALA A 722 18.25 31.64 3.09
N ARG A 723 19.21 30.81 3.48
CA ARG A 723 19.17 29.39 3.20
C ARG A 723 19.44 28.57 4.46
N ILE A 724 18.42 27.92 5.02
CA ILE A 724 18.47 27.26 6.34
C ILE A 724 18.04 25.79 6.25
N ALA A 725 18.92 24.86 6.62
CA ALA A 725 18.62 23.42 6.62
C ALA A 725 18.78 22.81 8.03
N LEU A 726 17.91 21.88 8.40
CA LEU A 726 17.93 21.14 9.65
C LEU A 726 18.30 19.67 9.43
N GLY A 727 19.10 19.11 10.33
CA GLY A 727 19.48 17.71 10.37
C GLY A 727 19.03 16.99 11.63
N ALA A 728 19.00 15.65 11.57
CA ALA A 728 18.56 14.77 12.66
C ALA A 728 17.14 15.03 13.20
N VAL A 729 16.30 15.76 12.45
CA VAL A 729 14.90 16.06 12.81
C VAL A 729 13.90 15.31 11.95
N ALA A 730 14.34 14.69 10.85
CA ALA A 730 13.50 13.93 9.92
C ALA A 730 14.29 12.82 9.19
N PRO A 731 13.61 11.91 8.45
CA PRO A 731 14.24 10.89 7.61
C PRO A 731 15.21 11.40 6.53
N ALA A 732 15.11 12.69 6.18
CA ALA A 732 16.02 13.43 5.30
C ALA A 732 16.35 14.81 5.92
N PRO A 733 17.44 15.49 5.51
CA PRO A 733 17.66 16.89 5.88
C PRO A 733 16.52 17.78 5.38
N VAL A 734 16.04 18.69 6.24
CA VAL A 734 14.83 19.49 6.01
C VAL A 734 15.19 20.93 5.69
N ARG A 735 14.60 21.46 4.62
CA ARG A 735 14.73 22.88 4.26
C ARG A 735 13.72 23.73 5.03
N ALA A 736 14.17 24.75 5.76
CA ALA A 736 13.33 25.60 6.59
C ALA A 736 12.75 26.79 5.80
N ALA A 737 12.05 26.52 4.70
CA ALA A 737 11.55 27.55 3.79
C ALA A 737 10.71 28.63 4.52
N ALA A 738 9.87 28.25 5.48
CA ALA A 738 9.08 29.21 6.26
C ALA A 738 9.96 30.16 7.10
N ALA A 739 11.06 29.65 7.66
CA ALA A 739 12.02 30.48 8.40
C ALA A 739 12.74 31.46 7.47
N GLU A 740 13.11 31.01 6.27
CA GLU A 740 13.78 31.83 5.25
C GLU A 740 12.90 32.97 4.76
N GLN A 741 11.62 32.68 4.49
CA GLN A 741 10.64 33.70 4.15
C GLN A 741 10.40 34.68 5.31
N ALA A 742 10.45 34.20 6.56
CA ALA A 742 10.24 35.06 7.73
C ALA A 742 11.34 36.12 7.90
N VAL A 743 12.57 35.85 7.44
CA VAL A 743 13.73 36.75 7.54
C VAL A 743 13.98 37.55 6.25
N LYS A 744 13.59 37.05 5.08
CA LYS A 744 13.83 37.73 3.79
C LYS A 744 13.25 39.14 3.77
N GLY A 745 14.07 40.11 3.35
CA GLY A 745 13.71 41.53 3.28
C GLY A 745 13.67 42.26 4.63
N LYS A 746 14.08 41.62 5.73
CA LYS A 746 14.06 42.21 7.08
C LYS A 746 15.45 42.32 7.69
N ALA A 747 15.59 43.19 8.68
CA ALA A 747 16.80 43.28 9.48
C ALA A 747 17.06 41.96 10.23
N ILE A 748 18.30 41.49 10.24
CA ILE A 748 18.69 40.29 10.99
C ILE A 748 18.96 40.68 12.44
N ASP A 749 17.89 40.75 13.22
CA ASP A 749 17.92 41.06 14.65
C ASP A 749 17.29 39.95 15.50
N VAL A 750 17.29 40.14 16.82
CA VAL A 750 16.77 39.15 17.77
C VAL A 750 15.29 38.85 17.52
N ALA A 751 14.48 39.86 17.15
CA ALA A 751 13.05 39.71 16.94
C ALA A 751 12.75 38.89 15.67
N THR A 752 13.41 39.23 14.56
CA THR A 752 13.27 38.51 13.29
C THR A 752 13.82 37.09 13.41
N ALA A 753 14.93 36.89 14.12
CA ALA A 753 15.48 35.56 14.37
C ALA A 753 14.56 34.70 15.25
N GLU A 754 13.86 35.29 16.24
CA GLU A 754 12.85 34.59 17.03
C GLU A 754 11.68 34.13 16.14
N ALA A 755 11.13 35.05 15.33
CA ALA A 755 10.04 34.73 14.40
C ALA A 755 10.41 33.65 13.38
N ALA A 756 11.60 33.75 12.78
CA ALA A 756 12.11 32.75 11.85
C ALA A 756 12.35 31.38 12.53
N SER A 757 12.85 31.38 13.77
CA SER A 757 13.03 30.13 14.52
C SER A 757 11.72 29.44 14.85
N ALA A 758 10.67 30.19 15.19
CA ALA A 758 9.32 29.66 15.40
C ALA A 758 8.75 29.10 14.10
N ALA A 759 8.91 29.81 12.98
CA ALA A 759 8.50 29.35 11.66
C ALA A 759 9.23 28.07 11.22
N ALA A 760 10.50 27.91 11.58
CA ALA A 760 11.30 26.72 11.26
C ALA A 760 10.73 25.42 11.86
N VAL A 761 10.01 25.52 12.99
CA VAL A 761 9.49 24.36 13.73
C VAL A 761 7.96 24.33 13.79
N ALA A 762 7.27 25.23 13.10
CA ALA A 762 5.81 25.35 13.17
C ALA A 762 5.06 24.04 12.80
N GLY A 763 5.66 23.22 11.93
CA GLY A 763 5.12 21.91 11.54
C GLY A 763 5.66 20.72 12.34
N ALA A 764 6.38 20.95 13.44
CA ALA A 764 6.95 19.87 14.24
C ALA A 764 5.88 19.17 15.07
N ILE A 765 5.90 17.84 15.06
CA ILE A 765 5.00 16.96 15.80
C ILE A 765 5.87 15.96 16.59
N PRO A 766 6.40 16.37 17.75
CA PRO A 766 7.25 15.51 18.55
C PRO A 766 6.44 14.39 19.22
N LEU A 767 7.13 13.26 19.44
CA LEU A 767 6.66 12.15 20.26
C LEU A 767 6.91 12.42 21.75
N SER A 768 6.45 11.50 22.60
CA SER A 768 6.44 11.64 24.06
C SER A 768 7.78 12.04 24.69
N GLU A 769 8.91 11.59 24.15
CA GLU A 769 10.22 11.78 24.76
C GLU A 769 11.14 12.72 23.97
N ASN A 770 10.68 13.25 22.83
CA ASN A 770 11.54 14.03 21.93
C ASN A 770 11.07 15.48 21.71
N ALA A 771 10.06 15.94 22.46
CA ALA A 771 9.58 17.33 22.43
C ALA A 771 10.66 18.38 22.68
N TYR A 772 11.65 18.06 23.51
CA TYR A 772 12.80 18.94 23.79
C TYR A 772 13.60 19.30 22.52
N LYS A 773 13.56 18.47 21.47
CA LYS A 773 14.24 18.73 20.18
C LYS A 773 13.68 19.96 19.47
N VAL A 774 12.38 20.27 19.66
CA VAL A 774 11.74 21.45 19.06
C VAL A 774 12.41 22.72 19.57
N GLU A 775 12.60 22.83 20.88
CA GLU A 775 13.25 23.99 21.50
C GLU A 775 14.74 24.10 21.15
N ILE A 776 15.43 22.95 21.06
CA ILE A 776 16.82 22.93 20.55
C ILE A 776 16.87 23.45 19.12
N ALA A 777 15.98 22.99 18.24
CA ALA A 777 15.93 23.44 16.85
C ALA A 777 15.68 24.94 16.75
N ARG A 778 14.73 25.49 17.52
CA ARG A 778 14.50 26.94 17.61
C ARG A 778 15.76 27.69 18.03
N ALA A 779 16.39 27.26 19.12
CA ALA A 779 17.59 27.90 19.65
C ALA A 779 18.75 27.87 18.63
N LEU A 780 18.94 26.75 17.92
CA LEU A 780 19.99 26.63 16.90
C LEU A 780 19.70 27.48 15.67
N VAL A 781 18.45 27.53 15.18
CA VAL A 781 18.07 28.39 14.04
C VAL A 781 18.29 29.86 14.41
N LYS A 782 17.83 30.30 15.59
CA LYS A 782 18.05 31.66 16.09
C LYS A 782 19.53 32.02 16.16
N ARG A 783 20.36 31.11 16.72
CA ARG A 783 21.81 31.32 16.80
C ARG A 783 22.48 31.36 15.43
N ALA A 784 22.05 30.52 14.49
CA ALA A 784 22.59 30.48 13.13
C ALA A 784 22.24 31.74 12.31
N LEU A 785 21.14 32.41 12.65
CA LEU A 785 20.76 33.71 12.07
C LEU A 785 21.60 34.86 12.64
N LEU A 786 21.89 34.83 13.94
CA LEU A 786 22.60 35.92 14.64
C LEU A 786 24.14 35.80 14.60
N SER A 787 24.67 34.70 14.06
CA SER A 787 26.11 34.40 14.03
C SER A 787 26.95 35.22 13.05
#